data_AF-A0A669ET44-F1
#
_entry.id   AF-A0A669ET44-F1
#
_cell.length_a   1.000
_cell.length_b   1.000
_cell.length_c   1.000
_cell.angle_alpha   90.00
_cell.angle_beta   90.00
_cell.angle_gamma   90.00
#
_symmetry.space_group_name_H-M   'P 1'
#
loop_
_entity.id
_entity.type
_entity.pdbx_description
1 polymer ?
#
loop_
_entity_poly.entity_id
_entity_poly.type
_entity_poly.pdbx_seq_one_letter_code
_entity_poly.pdbx_strand_id
1 'polypeptide(L)'
;HLSNSHFPSYNDQGGAEAAVEAGQESTPTSSSTGAAFGLFSADFKKNEDLKEMLESSKESLKLEAMKRIVGLIAKGKSASELFPAVVKNVASKNIELKKLVYVYLVRYAEEQQDLALLSISTFQRALKDPNQFIRASALRVLSSIRVPIIVPIMMLAIKEAAADLSPYVRKTSAHAIQKLYSLDPDQKEQLIEVIEKLLKDKSTLVAGSVVMAFEEVCPDRIDLIHKNYRKLCNLLVDVEEWGQVVIISMLTRYARTQFTSPWMEGAEFDENKAFYDSDSEEKKDQTEAKPYVMDPDHRLLLRNTKPLLQSRNTAVVMAVAQLYWHLAPKHEVSIVTKSLVRLLRSHREVQYIVLQNIATMSIQRKGMFEPFIKSFYVRSTDATHIKTLKLEILTNLANEANISTILREFQTYVKSQDKAFAAATIQAIGRCATNISEVTDTCLNGLVLLLSNRDEAVVAESIVVIKKLLQTQPTQHGDIIKHMAKLFDNVTVPMARASILWLMGEYCEKVPKIAPDVLRKMAKTFTAEEDIVKLQTVNLAAKLYLTNSKQTKLLTQYILNLGKYDQNYDIRDRTRFIRQLIVPNEKSGALSKYARRILLAPKPAPVLESAFKDRDRYQLGTLSHSLNLKATGYQELPDWPAVAPDQSVRNVEILREWAPIVGKTKQPKSDDKFYSDDEDEKEEEGSDSSGSGSEDSSSSSSSEGLFLSVRFTVSGAFSFHEAKLMLLVISITNISMTGFGSFLPKLEFITIMISFFYDFFFFCQHCLFPQNDSKNPTFRTSGISLFHMSFQVTTSSFGPLKTYELLHHMTGKGLSAKYHFPRQPCLYQPSMVAVQVILTNSSDHALEEIHIGDQSPASLNIHCFNTIERLEPGASVTVSMGIDFSDSTQAANFQLCTKEDQFSVSIQPAVGELLMPSTMTEQDFCKEQGKLQGMNETSATITMATANASRQAINKQVLSVANVGEVPSSQNNFSSLEARWATETEATICIGSPKLDRRLKNIA
;
A
#
# COMPACT_ATOMS: atom_id res chain seq x y z
N HIS A 1 18.02 26.17 -45.68
CA HIS A 1 19.04 26.77 -46.55
C HIS A 1 20.18 25.78 -46.70
N LEU A 2 20.42 25.33 -47.95
CA LEU A 2 21.64 24.76 -48.56
C LEU A 2 22.37 23.62 -47.80
N SER A 3 22.70 22.46 -48.36
CA SER A 3 22.57 21.93 -49.72
C SER A 3 23.27 20.55 -49.74
N ASN A 4 22.72 19.64 -50.56
CA ASN A 4 23.40 18.59 -51.34
C ASN A 4 24.01 17.38 -50.60
N SER A 5 23.88 16.14 -51.08
CA SER A 5 23.26 15.61 -52.31
C SER A 5 23.35 14.07 -52.35
N HIS A 6 22.30 13.45 -52.94
CA HIS A 6 22.22 12.18 -53.69
C HIS A 6 22.49 10.83 -52.98
N PHE A 7 21.49 9.95 -52.77
CA PHE A 7 20.74 9.05 -53.71
C PHE A 7 21.63 7.93 -54.33
N PRO A 8 21.11 6.72 -54.70
CA PRO A 8 20.12 5.86 -54.00
C PRO A 8 20.22 4.32 -54.24
N SER A 9 19.50 3.55 -53.41
CA SER A 9 18.52 2.48 -53.74
C SER A 9 18.86 1.05 -54.24
N TYR A 10 17.89 0.16 -53.90
CA TYR A 10 17.47 -1.17 -54.42
C TYR A 10 18.11 -2.43 -53.76
N ASN A 11 17.34 -3.15 -52.91
CA ASN A 11 16.45 -4.34 -53.17
C ASN A 11 17.27 -5.64 -53.28
N ASP A 12 16.81 -6.84 -52.94
CA ASP A 12 15.71 -7.46 -52.19
C ASP A 12 15.96 -8.98 -52.35
N GLN A 13 15.43 -9.81 -51.45
CA GLN A 13 15.35 -11.30 -51.53
C GLN A 13 16.68 -12.06 -51.44
N GLY A 14 16.84 -13.19 -50.74
CA GLY A 14 15.90 -14.17 -50.19
C GLY A 14 16.51 -15.56 -50.39
N GLY A 15 16.28 -16.51 -49.48
CA GLY A 15 16.51 -17.94 -49.74
C GLY A 15 17.54 -18.62 -48.84
N ALA A 16 17.03 -19.52 -47.99
CA ALA A 16 17.76 -20.51 -47.20
C ALA A 16 17.92 -21.82 -47.98
N GLU A 17 18.91 -22.65 -47.67
CA GLU A 17 18.77 -24.12 -47.59
C GLU A 17 20.02 -24.81 -47.01
N ALA A 18 19.82 -26.06 -46.60
CA ALA A 18 20.57 -26.86 -45.62
C ALA A 18 21.26 -28.10 -46.24
N ALA A 19 21.73 -29.00 -45.34
CA ALA A 19 22.29 -30.38 -45.51
C ALA A 19 23.82 -30.47 -45.70
N VAL A 20 24.65 -31.14 -44.87
CA VAL A 20 24.70 -32.49 -44.22
C VAL A 20 25.26 -33.60 -45.13
N GLU A 21 26.40 -34.20 -44.69
CA GLU A 21 26.98 -35.56 -44.91
C GLU A 21 28.51 -35.50 -45.13
N ALA A 22 29.37 -36.51 -44.92
CA ALA A 22 29.60 -37.63 -43.99
C ALA A 22 30.84 -38.40 -44.55
N GLY A 23 31.63 -39.09 -43.69
CA GLY A 23 32.65 -40.13 -44.06
C GLY A 23 34.13 -39.70 -43.98
N GLN A 24 34.91 -40.17 -42.98
CA GLN A 24 35.84 -41.35 -42.99
C GLN A 24 37.05 -41.16 -43.94
N GLU A 25 38.33 -41.43 -43.62
CA GLU A 25 39.02 -42.20 -42.58
C GLU A 25 40.55 -41.88 -42.66
N SER A 26 41.34 -42.35 -41.68
CA SER A 26 42.82 -42.52 -41.64
C SER A 26 43.68 -41.61 -40.74
N THR A 27 44.32 -42.25 -39.76
CA THR A 27 45.54 -41.86 -39.00
C THR A 27 46.59 -42.96 -39.26
N PRO A 28 47.93 -42.76 -39.18
CA PRO A 28 48.67 -41.95 -38.19
C PRO A 28 49.80 -41.09 -38.86
N THR A 29 50.64 -40.24 -38.24
CA THR A 29 51.39 -40.25 -36.99
C THR A 29 52.06 -38.88 -36.78
N SER A 30 52.29 -38.51 -35.51
CA SER A 30 53.31 -37.58 -34.97
C SER A 30 53.38 -36.09 -35.38
N SER A 31 53.03 -35.29 -34.37
CA SER A 31 53.73 -34.09 -33.87
C SER A 31 53.42 -32.70 -34.45
N SER A 32 53.03 -31.83 -33.52
CA SER A 32 52.88 -30.36 -33.59
C SER A 32 51.62 -29.80 -34.26
N THR A 33 50.56 -29.63 -33.47
CA THR A 33 49.73 -28.41 -33.33
C THR A 33 48.55 -28.72 -32.41
N GLY A 34 48.14 -27.76 -31.57
CA GLY A 34 46.94 -27.93 -30.75
C GLY A 34 46.73 -26.92 -29.64
N ALA A 35 47.00 -25.64 -29.90
CA ALA A 35 46.36 -24.57 -29.13
C ALA A 35 44.85 -24.62 -29.40
N ALA A 36 44.06 -24.35 -28.36
CA ALA A 36 42.61 -24.23 -28.35
C ALA A 36 41.82 -25.53 -28.57
N PHE A 37 41.39 -26.16 -27.47
CA PHE A 37 39.98 -26.35 -27.10
C PHE A 37 39.90 -27.16 -25.80
N GLY A 38 39.72 -26.46 -24.68
CA GLY A 38 39.60 -27.02 -23.33
C GLY A 38 38.99 -25.97 -22.40
N LEU A 39 37.84 -25.41 -22.77
CA LEU A 39 37.23 -24.26 -22.10
C LEU A 39 36.06 -24.64 -21.16
N PHE A 40 35.62 -25.90 -21.09
CA PHE A 40 34.46 -26.28 -20.28
C PHE A 40 34.65 -27.60 -19.54
N SER A 41 35.49 -27.57 -18.49
CA SER A 41 35.36 -28.41 -17.27
C SER A 41 36.52 -28.10 -16.32
N ALA A 42 36.46 -26.96 -15.62
CA ALA A 42 37.50 -26.58 -14.64
C ALA A 42 36.96 -25.70 -13.50
N ASP A 43 35.71 -25.90 -13.06
CA ASP A 43 35.16 -25.07 -11.97
C ASP A 43 35.58 -25.56 -10.56
N PHE A 44 36.01 -26.81 -10.38
CA PHE A 44 36.44 -27.33 -9.07
C PHE A 44 37.95 -27.20 -8.75
N LYS A 45 38.84 -27.11 -9.75
CA LYS A 45 40.30 -26.96 -9.52
C LYS A 45 40.76 -25.52 -9.24
N LYS A 46 39.87 -24.52 -9.34
CA LYS A 46 40.23 -23.09 -9.12
C LYS A 46 40.30 -22.68 -7.65
N ASN A 47 39.66 -23.40 -6.73
CA ASN A 47 39.68 -23.04 -5.31
C ASN A 47 41.00 -23.42 -4.61
N GLU A 48 41.68 -24.49 -5.05
CA GLU A 48 42.95 -24.91 -4.46
C GLU A 48 44.09 -23.93 -4.74
N ASP A 49 44.20 -23.41 -5.97
CA ASP A 49 45.13 -22.33 -6.34
C ASP A 49 44.90 -21.08 -5.46
N LEU A 50 43.64 -20.69 -5.26
CA LEU A 50 43.30 -19.56 -4.39
C LEU A 50 43.68 -19.80 -2.93
N LYS A 51 43.53 -21.03 -2.43
CA LYS A 51 43.95 -21.41 -1.08
C LYS A 51 45.47 -21.30 -0.93
N GLU A 52 46.22 -21.81 -1.90
CA GLU A 52 47.69 -21.72 -1.91
C GLU A 52 48.18 -20.26 -1.99
N MET A 53 47.56 -19.45 -2.84
CA MET A 53 47.85 -18.02 -2.95
C MET A 53 47.55 -17.26 -1.64
N LEU A 54 46.51 -17.66 -0.88
CA LEU A 54 46.16 -17.06 0.41
C LEU A 54 47.10 -17.49 1.56
N GLU A 55 47.68 -18.68 1.48
CA GLU A 55 48.63 -19.22 2.46
C GLU A 55 50.09 -18.85 2.16
N SER A 56 50.37 -18.33 0.96
CA SER A 56 51.67 -17.80 0.56
C SER A 56 52.21 -16.72 1.52
N SER A 57 53.53 -16.56 1.61
CA SER A 57 54.15 -15.48 2.40
C SER A 57 54.02 -14.10 1.75
N LYS A 58 53.77 -14.04 0.43
CA LYS A 58 53.73 -12.77 -0.34
C LYS A 58 52.35 -12.11 -0.23
N GLU A 59 52.32 -10.90 0.33
CA GLU A 59 51.07 -10.12 0.49
C GLU A 59 50.40 -9.77 -0.86
N SER A 60 51.17 -9.64 -1.94
CA SER A 60 50.63 -9.37 -3.29
C SER A 60 49.77 -10.51 -3.83
N LEU A 61 50.20 -11.77 -3.63
CA LEU A 61 49.46 -12.96 -4.04
C LEU A 61 48.16 -13.10 -3.24
N LYS A 62 48.21 -12.83 -1.93
CA LYS A 62 47.02 -12.81 -1.07
C LYS A 62 45.99 -11.78 -1.53
N LEU A 63 46.46 -10.60 -1.92
CA LEU A 63 45.60 -9.52 -2.39
C LEU A 63 44.95 -9.86 -3.73
N GLU A 64 45.69 -10.48 -4.65
CA GLU A 64 45.14 -10.97 -5.91
C GLU A 64 44.12 -12.09 -5.68
N ALA A 65 44.42 -13.05 -4.80
CA ALA A 65 43.50 -14.12 -4.42
C ALA A 65 42.20 -13.54 -3.82
N MET A 66 42.29 -12.60 -2.89
CA MET A 66 41.11 -11.95 -2.31
C MET A 66 40.30 -11.16 -3.33
N LYS A 67 40.93 -10.50 -4.31
CA LYS A 67 40.21 -9.83 -5.42
C LYS A 67 39.46 -10.85 -6.27
N ARG A 68 40.07 -12.00 -6.58
CA ARG A 68 39.42 -13.09 -7.32
C ARG A 68 38.25 -13.68 -6.53
N ILE A 69 38.40 -13.90 -5.22
CA ILE A 69 37.34 -14.41 -4.33
C ILE A 69 36.16 -13.44 -4.27
N VAL A 70 36.40 -12.15 -4.05
CA VAL A 70 35.32 -11.15 -4.08
C VAL A 70 34.66 -11.08 -5.47
N GLY A 71 35.44 -11.29 -6.54
CA GLY A 71 34.89 -11.44 -7.89
C GLY A 71 34.04 -12.70 -8.11
N LEU A 72 34.29 -13.79 -7.37
CA LEU A 72 33.42 -14.98 -7.36
C LEU A 72 32.12 -14.70 -6.61
N ILE A 73 32.21 -14.03 -5.45
CA ILE A 73 31.04 -13.59 -4.66
C ILE A 73 30.16 -12.64 -5.47
N ALA A 74 30.76 -11.69 -6.19
CA ALA A 74 30.02 -10.76 -7.06
C ALA A 74 29.29 -11.45 -8.22
N LYS A 75 29.71 -12.67 -8.61
CA LYS A 75 29.05 -13.51 -9.61
C LYS A 75 28.04 -14.50 -9.00
N GLY A 76 27.80 -14.44 -7.69
CA GLY A 76 26.92 -15.36 -6.96
C GLY A 76 27.49 -16.77 -6.75
N LYS A 77 28.79 -17.01 -6.98
CA LYS A 77 29.42 -18.32 -6.72
C LYS A 77 29.81 -18.44 -5.24
N SER A 78 29.61 -19.62 -4.64
CA SER A 78 30.00 -19.88 -3.25
C SER A 78 31.52 -19.98 -3.11
N ALA A 79 32.06 -19.27 -2.13
CA ALA A 79 33.47 -19.29 -1.74
C ALA A 79 33.65 -19.62 -0.25
N SER A 80 32.67 -20.28 0.37
CA SER A 80 32.64 -20.60 1.81
C SER A 80 33.76 -21.58 2.21
N GLU A 81 34.17 -22.48 1.31
CA GLU A 81 35.27 -23.45 1.55
C GLU A 81 36.62 -22.77 1.87
N LEU A 82 36.81 -21.53 1.40
CA LEU A 82 38.05 -20.76 1.60
C LEU A 82 38.08 -20.03 2.96
N PHE A 83 37.02 -20.16 3.78
CA PHE A 83 36.87 -19.41 5.03
C PHE A 83 38.07 -19.55 5.99
N PRO A 84 38.61 -20.76 6.26
CA PRO A 84 39.77 -20.89 7.15
C PRO A 84 41.03 -20.19 6.63
N ALA A 85 41.25 -20.21 5.31
CA ALA A 85 42.40 -19.56 4.68
C ALA A 85 42.28 -18.03 4.69
N VAL A 86 41.05 -17.52 4.58
CA VAL A 86 40.77 -16.07 4.65
C VAL A 86 40.89 -15.55 6.09
N VAL A 87 40.38 -16.28 7.09
CA VAL A 87 40.45 -15.90 8.52
C VAL A 87 41.88 -15.71 9.01
N LYS A 88 42.83 -16.55 8.57
CA LYS A 88 44.26 -16.39 8.89
C LYS A 88 44.83 -15.03 8.48
N ASN A 89 44.23 -14.38 7.48
CA ASN A 89 44.70 -13.13 6.90
C ASN A 89 44.04 -11.87 7.50
N VAL A 90 43.15 -12.01 8.49
CA VAL A 90 42.49 -10.87 9.18
C VAL A 90 43.49 -9.95 9.89
N ALA A 91 44.58 -10.53 10.40
CA ALA A 91 45.64 -9.82 11.12
C ALA A 91 46.67 -9.12 10.19
N SER A 92 46.45 -9.08 8.87
CA SER A 92 47.39 -8.48 7.92
C SER A 92 47.62 -6.98 8.19
N LYS A 93 48.84 -6.52 7.89
CA LYS A 93 49.21 -5.09 7.98
C LYS A 93 48.71 -4.29 6.78
N ASN A 94 48.59 -4.94 5.61
CA ASN A 94 48.04 -4.31 4.40
C ASN A 94 46.55 -3.96 4.58
N ILE A 95 46.23 -2.66 4.46
CA ILE A 95 44.89 -2.10 4.66
C ILE A 95 43.92 -2.55 3.55
N GLU A 96 44.40 -2.69 2.31
CA GLU A 96 43.56 -3.13 1.19
C GLU A 96 43.15 -4.59 1.34
N LEU A 97 44.11 -5.45 1.68
CA LEU A 97 43.85 -6.86 1.97
C LEU A 97 42.85 -6.98 3.12
N LYS A 98 43.07 -6.24 4.21
CA LYS A 98 42.19 -6.22 5.38
C LYS A 98 40.76 -5.82 5.02
N LYS A 99 40.55 -4.80 4.18
CA LYS A 99 39.21 -4.40 3.70
C LYS A 99 38.50 -5.52 2.93
N LEU A 100 39.21 -6.25 2.05
CA LEU A 100 38.63 -7.36 1.29
C LEU A 100 38.26 -8.54 2.20
N VAL A 101 39.13 -8.86 3.17
CA VAL A 101 38.87 -9.89 4.18
C VAL A 101 37.67 -9.52 5.03
N TYR A 102 37.54 -8.25 5.42
CA TYR A 102 36.40 -7.75 6.20
C TYR A 102 35.08 -7.90 5.44
N VAL A 103 35.04 -7.57 4.14
CA VAL A 103 33.85 -7.76 3.30
C VAL A 103 33.48 -9.25 3.20
N TYR A 104 34.47 -10.12 3.03
CA TYR A 104 34.26 -11.58 2.99
C TYR A 104 33.67 -12.10 4.32
N LEU A 105 34.21 -11.67 5.46
CA LEU A 105 33.73 -12.08 6.77
C LEU A 105 32.29 -11.65 7.04
N VAL A 106 31.90 -10.42 6.68
CA VAL A 106 30.51 -9.96 6.86
C VAL A 106 29.51 -10.84 6.13
N ARG A 107 29.90 -11.44 4.99
CA ARG A 107 29.02 -12.34 4.23
C ARG A 107 28.97 -13.76 4.79
N TYR A 108 30.11 -14.35 5.13
CA TYR A 108 30.21 -15.78 5.45
C TYR A 108 30.29 -16.09 6.96
N ALA A 109 30.44 -15.09 7.83
CA ALA A 109 30.54 -15.33 9.27
C ALA A 109 29.25 -15.91 9.88
N GLU A 110 28.08 -15.65 9.27
CA GLU A 110 26.81 -16.28 9.70
C GLU A 110 26.77 -17.78 9.40
N GLU A 111 27.36 -18.20 8.27
CA GLU A 111 27.41 -19.60 7.83
C GLU A 111 28.47 -20.41 8.61
N GLN A 112 29.57 -19.79 9.04
CA GLN A 112 30.71 -20.44 9.71
C GLN A 112 31.02 -19.78 11.07
N GLN A 113 30.08 -19.87 12.00
CA GLN A 113 30.11 -19.15 13.28
C GLN A 113 31.34 -19.51 14.14
N ASP A 114 31.67 -20.80 14.28
CA ASP A 114 32.77 -21.27 15.14
C ASP A 114 34.14 -20.75 14.70
N LEU A 115 34.40 -20.78 13.38
CA LEU A 115 35.65 -20.28 12.80
C LEU A 115 35.71 -18.75 12.84
N ALA A 116 34.57 -18.07 12.79
CA ALA A 116 34.51 -16.61 12.91
C ALA A 116 34.97 -16.13 14.29
N LEU A 117 34.77 -16.92 15.36
CA LEU A 117 35.19 -16.59 16.72
C LEU A 117 36.70 -16.33 16.81
N LEU A 118 37.51 -17.04 16.01
CA LEU A 118 38.97 -16.86 15.95
C LEU A 118 39.38 -15.45 15.50
N SER A 119 38.51 -14.76 14.76
CA SER A 119 38.76 -13.40 14.28
C SER A 119 38.46 -12.31 15.32
N ILE A 120 37.68 -12.62 16.37
CA ILE A 120 37.21 -11.64 17.36
C ILE A 120 38.37 -11.01 18.12
N SER A 121 39.35 -11.82 18.55
CA SER A 121 40.56 -11.34 19.24
C SER A 121 41.35 -10.36 18.38
N THR A 122 41.36 -10.57 17.06
CA THR A 122 42.02 -9.68 16.11
C THR A 122 41.25 -8.37 15.95
N PHE A 123 39.91 -8.39 15.94
CA PHE A 123 39.09 -7.19 15.94
C PHE A 123 39.24 -6.38 17.23
N GLN A 124 39.28 -7.03 18.40
CA GLN A 124 39.54 -6.35 19.68
C GLN A 124 40.87 -5.61 19.69
N ARG A 125 41.93 -6.20 19.10
CA ARG A 125 43.21 -5.51 18.93
C ARG A 125 43.11 -4.36 17.93
N ALA A 126 42.39 -4.53 16.83
CA ALA A 126 42.21 -3.51 15.80
C ALA A 126 41.39 -2.29 16.30
N LEU A 127 40.52 -2.46 17.29
CA LEU A 127 39.81 -1.36 17.96
C LEU A 127 40.75 -0.43 18.74
N LYS A 128 41.96 -0.86 19.06
CA LYS A 128 42.97 -0.07 19.79
C LYS A 128 44.08 0.46 18.87
N ASP A 129 43.92 0.33 17.55
CA ASP A 129 44.88 0.80 16.56
C ASP A 129 44.96 2.35 16.54
N PRO A 130 46.14 2.97 16.34
CA PRO A 130 46.26 4.42 16.25
C PRO A 130 45.42 5.04 15.13
N ASN A 131 45.18 4.29 14.04
CA ASN A 131 44.42 4.78 12.90
C ASN A 131 42.90 4.68 13.12
N GLN A 132 42.23 5.83 13.16
CA GLN A 132 40.77 5.95 13.30
C GLN A 132 39.98 5.13 12.26
N PHE A 133 40.47 4.99 11.03
CA PHE A 133 39.78 4.23 9.97
C PHE A 133 39.85 2.72 10.23
N ILE A 134 40.94 2.24 10.84
CA ILE A 134 41.10 0.84 11.22
C ILE A 134 40.19 0.54 12.42
N ARG A 135 40.16 1.42 13.43
CA ARG A 135 39.23 1.30 14.57
C ARG A 135 37.76 1.25 14.12
N ALA A 136 37.35 2.22 13.29
CA ALA A 136 35.98 2.28 12.78
C ALA A 136 35.61 1.07 11.90
N SER A 137 36.49 0.66 10.99
CA SER A 137 36.21 -0.52 10.14
C SER A 137 36.16 -1.82 10.94
N ALA A 138 37.01 -1.99 11.97
CA ALA A 138 36.94 -3.11 12.88
C ALA A 138 35.61 -3.15 13.65
N LEU A 139 35.14 -2.00 14.18
CA LEU A 139 33.85 -1.91 14.86
C LEU A 139 32.68 -2.24 13.93
N ARG A 140 32.71 -1.79 12.67
CA ARG A 140 31.68 -2.11 11.68
C ARG A 140 31.58 -3.59 11.39
N VAL A 141 32.71 -4.28 11.28
CA VAL A 141 32.72 -5.72 11.00
C VAL A 141 32.31 -6.50 12.23
N LEU A 142 32.88 -6.18 13.39
CA LEU A 142 32.50 -6.79 14.66
C LEU A 142 30.99 -6.69 14.91
N SER A 143 30.39 -5.52 14.63
CA SER A 143 28.94 -5.31 14.76
C SER A 143 28.08 -5.91 13.67
N SER A 144 28.66 -6.38 12.56
CA SER A 144 27.91 -7.05 11.49
C SER A 144 27.93 -8.58 11.61
N ILE A 145 28.74 -9.14 12.51
CA ILE A 145 28.78 -10.57 12.78
C ILE A 145 27.60 -10.90 13.70
N ARG A 146 26.58 -11.59 13.19
CA ARG A 146 25.36 -11.94 13.92
C ARG A 146 25.54 -13.25 14.73
N VAL A 147 26.50 -13.26 15.66
CA VAL A 147 26.77 -14.40 16.56
C VAL A 147 26.44 -14.00 18.00
N PRO A 148 25.39 -14.54 18.64
CA PRO A 148 24.94 -14.09 19.97
C PRO A 148 26.00 -14.13 21.07
N ILE A 149 26.94 -15.08 21.00
CA ILE A 149 28.01 -15.26 22.00
C ILE A 149 28.91 -14.00 22.13
N ILE A 150 28.99 -13.16 21.10
CA ILE A 150 29.88 -11.99 21.07
C ILE A 150 29.23 -10.72 21.64
N VAL A 151 27.94 -10.76 21.98
CA VAL A 151 27.17 -9.60 22.43
C VAL A 151 27.84 -8.82 23.58
N PRO A 152 28.33 -9.46 24.66
CA PRO A 152 29.01 -8.73 25.74
C PRO A 152 30.29 -8.04 25.28
N ILE A 153 31.05 -8.67 24.37
CA ILE A 153 32.27 -8.11 23.79
C ILE A 153 31.93 -6.90 22.92
N MET A 154 30.88 -7.01 22.11
CA MET A 154 30.40 -5.93 21.27
C MET A 154 29.89 -4.74 22.09
N MET A 155 29.18 -4.99 23.19
CA MET A 155 28.71 -3.93 24.09
C MET A 155 29.88 -3.13 24.69
N LEU A 156 30.92 -3.83 25.17
CA LEU A 156 32.13 -3.18 25.68
C LEU A 156 32.84 -2.36 24.59
N ALA A 157 32.98 -2.92 23.38
CA ALA A 157 33.57 -2.23 22.24
C ALA A 157 32.81 -0.95 21.84
N ILE A 158 31.47 -0.99 21.89
CA ILE A 158 30.60 0.18 21.62
C ILE A 158 30.80 1.26 22.71
N LYS A 159 30.85 0.87 24.00
CA LYS A 159 31.10 1.79 25.11
C LYS A 159 32.47 2.50 24.98
N GLU A 160 33.51 1.75 24.64
CA GLU A 160 34.84 2.32 24.38
C GLU A 160 34.85 3.25 23.15
N ALA A 161 34.27 2.80 22.03
CA ALA A 161 34.23 3.56 20.79
C ALA A 161 33.37 4.84 20.87
N ALA A 162 32.35 4.86 21.73
CA ALA A 162 31.54 6.06 21.98
C ALA A 162 32.34 7.17 22.70
N ALA A 163 33.44 6.82 23.36
CA ALA A 163 34.34 7.76 24.03
C ALA A 163 35.60 8.10 23.19
N ASP A 164 35.69 7.65 21.94
CA ASP A 164 36.87 7.85 21.08
C ASP A 164 37.10 9.35 20.77
N LEU A 165 38.36 9.74 20.61
CA LEU A 165 38.75 11.11 20.23
C LEU A 165 38.20 11.52 18.86
N SER A 166 38.12 10.57 17.92
CA SER A 166 37.64 10.83 16.55
C SER A 166 36.12 10.81 16.45
N PRO A 167 35.50 11.88 15.89
CA PRO A 167 34.06 11.88 15.58
C PRO A 167 33.65 10.77 14.61
N TYR A 168 34.55 10.31 13.72
CA TYR A 168 34.25 9.27 12.76
C TYR A 168 34.01 7.90 13.43
N VAL A 169 34.80 7.59 14.46
CA VAL A 169 34.64 6.37 15.25
C VAL A 169 33.38 6.45 16.11
N ARG A 170 33.10 7.61 16.73
CA ARG A 170 31.85 7.83 17.50
C ARG A 170 30.59 7.72 16.64
N LYS A 171 30.60 8.29 15.43
CA LYS A 171 29.55 8.09 14.41
C LYS A 171 29.34 6.60 14.11
N THR A 172 30.43 5.86 13.96
CA THR A 172 30.39 4.42 13.70
C THR A 172 29.84 3.64 14.89
N SER A 173 30.15 4.05 16.12
CA SER A 173 29.58 3.49 17.35
C SER A 173 28.05 3.64 17.36
N ALA A 174 27.53 4.82 16.99
CA ALA A 174 26.08 5.02 16.88
C ALA A 174 25.40 4.04 15.89
N HIS A 175 26.02 3.75 14.74
CA HIS A 175 25.49 2.74 13.81
C HIS A 175 25.62 1.30 14.33
N ALA A 176 26.62 1.01 15.16
CA ALA A 176 26.79 -0.30 15.77
C ALA A 176 25.70 -0.60 16.81
N ILE A 177 25.16 0.43 17.48
CA ILE A 177 24.06 0.30 18.45
C ILE A 177 22.82 -0.33 17.81
N GLN A 178 22.42 0.09 16.60
CA GLN A 178 21.27 -0.49 15.87
C GLN A 178 21.45 -1.98 15.59
N LYS A 179 22.68 -2.38 15.24
CA LYS A 179 23.00 -3.78 14.94
C LYS A 179 23.04 -4.65 16.20
N LEU A 180 23.53 -4.10 17.30
CA LEU A 180 23.49 -4.80 18.59
C LEU A 180 22.05 -4.96 19.09
N TYR A 181 21.23 -3.92 19.00
CA TYR A 181 19.81 -3.99 19.41
C TYR A 181 19.00 -5.01 18.59
N SER A 182 19.25 -5.10 17.28
CA SER A 182 18.61 -6.11 16.43
C SER A 182 19.11 -7.55 16.69
N LEU A 183 20.29 -7.72 17.28
CA LEU A 183 20.82 -9.03 17.67
C LEU A 183 20.34 -9.47 19.06
N ASP A 184 20.33 -8.55 20.04
CA ASP A 184 19.90 -8.78 21.42
C ASP A 184 19.17 -7.55 21.99
N PRO A 185 17.82 -7.58 22.02
CA PRO A 185 17.01 -6.50 22.61
C PRO A 185 17.20 -6.32 24.12
N ASP A 186 17.73 -7.31 24.84
CA ASP A 186 17.86 -7.26 26.31
C ASP A 186 18.91 -6.22 26.76
N GLN A 187 19.86 -5.85 25.89
CA GLN A 187 20.87 -4.82 26.18
C GLN A 187 20.36 -3.37 26.07
N LYS A 188 19.05 -3.17 25.87
CA LYS A 188 18.42 -1.86 25.63
C LYS A 188 18.83 -0.80 26.66
N GLU A 189 18.83 -1.11 27.95
CA GLU A 189 19.15 -0.14 29.01
C GLU A 189 20.59 0.38 28.90
N GLN A 190 21.56 -0.51 28.69
CA GLN A 190 22.96 -0.12 28.55
C GLN A 190 23.22 0.64 27.25
N LEU A 191 22.48 0.33 26.18
CA LEU A 191 22.53 1.08 24.92
C LEU A 191 22.00 2.50 25.09
N ILE A 192 20.94 2.69 25.89
CA ILE A 192 20.37 4.02 26.19
C ILE A 192 21.41 4.92 26.87
N GLU A 193 22.19 4.40 27.81
CA GLU A 193 23.28 5.17 28.46
C GLU A 193 24.31 5.67 27.44
N VAL A 194 24.66 4.83 26.46
CA VAL A 194 25.60 5.20 25.39
C VAL A 194 24.99 6.25 24.47
N ILE A 195 23.71 6.12 24.10
CA ILE A 195 22.98 7.10 23.29
C ILE A 195 22.92 8.46 24.01
N GLU A 196 22.61 8.49 25.32
CA GLU A 196 22.59 9.74 26.09
C GLU A 196 23.94 10.45 26.06
N LYS A 197 25.04 9.71 26.20
CA LYS A 197 26.39 10.26 26.10
C LYS A 197 26.68 10.83 24.71
N LEU A 198 26.29 10.11 23.65
CA LEU A 198 26.51 10.53 22.27
C LEU A 198 25.61 11.71 21.84
N LEU A 199 24.40 11.84 22.37
CA LEU A 199 23.52 13.01 22.12
C LEU A 199 24.12 14.32 22.66
N LYS A 200 24.92 14.24 23.73
CA LYS A 200 25.65 15.38 24.31
C LYS A 200 26.86 15.82 23.46
N ASP A 201 27.29 15.04 22.47
CA ASP A 201 28.45 15.34 21.61
C ASP A 201 28.28 16.63 20.79
N LYS A 202 29.33 17.46 20.73
CA LYS A 202 29.33 18.73 20.00
C LYS A 202 29.47 18.57 18.49
N SER A 203 29.92 17.41 18.00
CA SER A 203 30.19 17.19 16.58
C SER A 203 28.91 16.97 15.75
N THR A 204 28.77 17.73 14.65
CA THR A 204 27.66 17.60 13.68
C THR A 204 27.70 16.27 12.91
N LEU A 205 28.89 15.67 12.74
CA LEU A 205 29.07 14.39 12.05
C LEU A 205 28.41 13.21 12.78
N VAL A 206 28.25 13.33 14.09
CA VAL A 206 27.73 12.26 14.96
C VAL A 206 26.22 12.40 15.16
N ALA A 207 25.70 13.63 15.19
CA ALA A 207 24.31 13.94 15.52
C ALA A 207 23.28 13.13 14.70
N GLY A 208 23.42 13.07 13.37
CA GLY A 208 22.49 12.35 12.50
C GLY A 208 22.44 10.83 12.79
N SER A 209 23.60 10.20 12.96
CA SER A 209 23.70 8.76 13.25
C SER A 209 23.18 8.42 14.65
N VAL A 210 23.36 9.29 15.64
CA VAL A 210 22.85 9.08 17.00
C VAL A 210 21.34 9.18 17.03
N VAL A 211 20.74 10.17 16.35
CA VAL A 211 19.28 10.28 16.27
C VAL A 211 18.68 9.08 15.53
N MET A 212 19.36 8.57 14.50
CA MET A 212 18.95 7.32 13.84
C MET A 212 19.00 6.12 14.80
N ALA A 213 20.01 6.03 15.69
CA ALA A 213 20.07 4.98 16.71
C ALA A 213 18.99 5.16 17.79
N PHE A 214 18.67 6.40 18.16
CA PHE A 214 17.60 6.74 19.10
C PHE A 214 16.23 6.29 18.58
N GLU A 215 15.90 6.61 17.32
CA GLU A 215 14.62 6.23 16.70
C GLU A 215 14.40 4.70 16.69
N GLU A 216 15.46 3.91 16.48
CA GLU A 216 15.38 2.44 16.43
C GLU A 216 15.28 1.80 17.83
N VAL A 217 16.04 2.30 18.81
CA VAL A 217 16.18 1.66 20.13
C VAL A 217 15.13 2.15 21.14
N CYS A 218 14.88 3.46 21.20
CA CYS A 218 14.09 4.07 22.24
C CYS A 218 13.28 5.29 21.78
N PRO A 219 12.35 5.12 20.81
CA PRO A 219 11.50 6.22 20.36
C PRO A 219 10.62 6.81 21.49
N ASP A 220 10.33 6.03 22.52
CA ASP A 220 9.46 6.44 23.63
C ASP A 220 10.18 7.35 24.66
N ARG A 221 11.52 7.38 24.69
CA ARG A 221 12.30 8.13 25.71
C ARG A 221 12.55 9.57 25.28
N ILE A 222 11.46 10.32 25.16
CA ILE A 222 11.45 11.73 24.74
C ILE A 222 12.31 12.62 25.69
N ASP A 223 12.47 12.23 26.96
CA ASP A 223 13.33 12.88 27.98
C ASP A 223 14.74 13.22 27.47
N LEU A 224 15.34 12.33 26.68
CA LEU A 224 16.69 12.50 26.15
C LEU A 224 16.78 13.59 25.09
N ILE A 225 15.70 13.77 24.33
CA ILE A 225 15.58 14.79 23.30
C ILE A 225 15.28 16.15 23.92
N HIS A 226 14.47 16.23 24.98
CA HIS A 226 14.19 17.50 25.68
C HIS A 226 15.45 18.30 26.00
N LYS A 227 16.45 17.63 26.60
CA LYS A 227 17.72 18.26 27.00
C LYS A 227 18.56 18.77 25.81
N ASN A 228 18.38 18.17 24.63
CA ASN A 228 19.20 18.42 23.44
C ASN A 228 18.42 19.10 22.29
N TYR A 229 17.12 19.39 22.47
CA TYR A 229 16.23 19.85 21.41
C TYR A 229 16.74 21.12 20.72
N ARG A 230 17.04 22.18 21.49
CA ARG A 230 17.53 23.46 20.94
C ARG A 230 18.87 23.31 20.21
N LYS A 231 19.74 22.46 20.75
CA LYS A 231 21.03 22.11 20.13
C LYS A 231 20.81 21.43 18.79
N LEU A 232 19.93 20.43 18.70
CA LEU A 232 19.61 19.74 17.45
C LEU A 232 18.99 20.70 16.42
N CYS A 233 18.07 21.58 16.84
CA CYS A 233 17.49 22.60 15.98
C CYS A 233 18.54 23.56 15.42
N ASN A 234 19.50 24.01 16.23
CA ASN A 234 20.53 24.96 15.80
C ASN A 234 21.60 24.31 14.92
N LEU A 235 21.98 23.06 15.20
CA LEU A 235 22.97 22.33 14.41
C LEU A 235 22.42 21.81 13.08
N LEU A 236 21.09 21.77 12.90
CA LEU A 236 20.43 21.08 11.79
C LEU A 236 20.97 21.50 10.41
N VAL A 237 21.28 22.79 10.21
CA VAL A 237 21.78 23.32 8.93
C VAL A 237 23.18 22.77 8.60
N ASP A 238 23.99 22.50 9.62
CA ASP A 238 25.39 22.06 9.50
C ASP A 238 25.55 20.53 9.50
N VAL A 239 24.46 19.78 9.74
CA VAL A 239 24.44 18.31 9.70
C VAL A 239 24.42 17.81 8.25
N GLU A 240 24.96 16.61 8.01
CA GLU A 240 24.89 15.94 6.71
C GLU A 240 23.45 15.69 6.25
N GLU A 241 23.21 15.68 4.93
CA GLU A 241 21.87 15.64 4.34
C GLU A 241 21.02 14.44 4.78
N TRP A 242 21.64 13.26 4.94
CA TRP A 242 20.95 12.05 5.45
C TRP A 242 20.54 12.21 6.91
N GLY A 243 21.40 12.82 7.72
CA GLY A 243 21.10 13.14 9.11
C GLY A 243 20.00 14.19 9.25
N GLN A 244 19.95 15.18 8.35
CA GLN A 244 18.89 16.20 8.34
C GLN A 244 17.50 15.57 8.19
N VAL A 245 17.33 14.62 7.26
CA VAL A 245 16.04 13.94 7.04
C VAL A 245 15.58 13.19 8.30
N VAL A 246 16.49 12.43 8.92
CA VAL A 246 16.18 11.65 10.13
C VAL A 246 15.85 12.56 11.31
N ILE A 247 16.64 13.60 11.53
CA ILE A 247 16.41 14.58 12.60
C ILE A 247 15.08 15.31 12.39
N ILE A 248 14.75 15.74 11.17
CA ILE A 248 13.48 16.39 10.86
C ILE A 248 12.29 15.46 11.12
N SER A 249 12.40 14.18 10.75
CA SER A 249 11.35 13.19 10.99
C SER A 249 11.11 12.99 12.49
N MET A 250 12.18 12.78 13.27
CA MET A 250 12.12 12.70 14.73
C MET A 250 11.52 13.96 15.35
N LEU A 251 12.01 15.14 14.96
CA LEU A 251 11.52 16.42 15.48
C LEU A 251 10.06 16.68 15.12
N THR A 252 9.59 16.17 13.98
CA THR A 252 8.17 16.23 13.58
C THR A 252 7.30 15.44 14.55
N ARG A 253 7.73 14.23 14.91
CA ARG A 253 7.03 13.41 15.90
C ARG A 253 7.12 14.00 17.31
N TYR A 254 8.31 14.46 17.71
CA TYR A 254 8.53 15.15 18.97
C TYR A 254 7.56 16.33 19.11
N ALA A 255 7.51 17.20 18.11
CA ALA A 255 6.67 18.39 18.12
C ALA A 255 5.18 18.06 18.26
N ARG A 256 4.70 16.98 17.61
CA ARG A 256 3.32 16.51 17.75
C ARG A 256 2.99 16.05 19.16
N THR A 257 3.94 15.48 19.90
CA THR A 257 3.72 15.04 21.28
C THR A 257 3.91 16.14 22.33
N GLN A 258 4.68 17.19 22.01
CA GLN A 258 5.19 18.14 23.01
C GLN A 258 4.68 19.57 22.87
N PHE A 259 4.08 19.95 21.75
CA PHE A 259 3.50 21.27 21.55
C PHE A 259 1.99 21.14 21.39
N THR A 260 1.24 22.20 21.71
CA THR A 260 -0.18 22.28 21.40
C THR A 260 -0.40 22.56 19.92
N SER A 261 -1.57 22.15 19.43
CA SER A 261 -2.00 22.35 18.05
C SER A 261 -2.02 23.85 17.67
N PRO A 262 -1.25 24.29 16.65
CA PRO A 262 -1.34 25.65 16.10
C PRO A 262 -2.64 25.96 15.34
N TRP A 263 -3.61 25.05 15.40
CA TRP A 263 -4.83 25.04 14.59
C TRP A 263 -6.07 25.38 15.42
N MET A 264 -5.89 25.77 16.69
CA MET A 264 -6.97 26.20 17.58
C MET A 264 -7.68 27.42 16.97
N GLU A 265 -8.98 27.28 16.69
CA GLU A 265 -9.83 28.36 16.20
C GLU A 265 -10.02 29.41 17.30
N GLY A 266 -9.63 30.65 17.04
CA GLY A 266 -9.74 31.79 17.97
C GLY A 266 -8.52 32.71 18.05
N ALA A 267 -7.41 32.38 17.40
CA ALA A 267 -6.22 33.22 17.38
C ALA A 267 -6.14 34.11 16.14
N GLU A 268 -6.70 35.30 16.22
CA GLU A 268 -6.24 36.40 15.35
C GLU A 268 -4.80 36.74 15.73
N PHE A 269 -3.90 36.62 14.76
CA PHE A 269 -2.51 37.04 14.90
C PHE A 269 -2.44 38.51 14.50
N ASP A 270 -2.20 39.40 15.45
CA ASP A 270 -1.88 40.80 15.17
C ASP A 270 -0.36 40.92 14.94
N GLU A 271 0.06 41.17 13.71
CA GLU A 271 1.48 41.30 13.32
C GLU A 271 2.13 42.61 13.84
N ASN A 272 1.39 43.51 14.51
CA ASN A 272 1.84 44.89 14.74
C ASN A 272 2.24 45.31 16.17
N LYS A 273 2.28 44.42 17.17
CA LYS A 273 2.79 44.80 18.51
C LYS A 273 4.28 44.49 18.69
N ALA A 274 5.11 45.21 17.94
CA ALA A 274 6.54 45.29 18.20
C ALA A 274 7.07 46.70 17.85
N PHE A 275 6.63 47.76 18.54
CA PHE A 275 7.43 49.00 18.51
C PHE A 275 7.29 50.03 19.66
N TYR A 276 6.13 50.27 20.27
CA TYR A 276 6.03 51.20 21.43
C TYR A 276 4.82 50.84 22.30
N ASP A 277 5.02 50.49 23.57
CA ASP A 277 4.39 51.19 24.71
C ASP A 277 4.88 50.57 26.03
N SER A 278 5.65 51.36 26.77
CA SER A 278 5.81 51.21 28.21
C SER A 278 4.80 52.17 28.85
N ASP A 279 4.13 51.70 29.89
CA ASP A 279 3.42 52.48 30.90
C ASP A 279 2.02 53.03 30.51
N SER A 280 1.00 52.24 30.82
CA SER A 280 -0.25 52.75 31.43
C SER A 280 -1.12 51.58 31.91
N GLU A 281 -1.20 51.41 33.24
CA GLU A 281 -2.28 50.65 33.86
C GLU A 281 -3.57 51.47 33.82
N GLU A 282 -4.69 50.88 33.37
CA GLU A 282 -6.00 51.10 33.99
C GLU A 282 -7.02 50.03 33.55
N LYS A 283 -7.74 49.49 34.54
CA LYS A 283 -8.66 48.35 34.48
C LYS A 283 -9.91 48.60 33.61
N LYS A 284 -10.31 47.62 32.79
CA LYS A 284 -11.71 47.19 32.63
C LYS A 284 -11.80 45.68 32.37
N ASP A 285 -12.55 45.00 33.25
CA ASP A 285 -12.99 43.61 33.10
C ASP A 285 -13.77 43.40 31.80
N GLN A 286 -13.12 42.84 30.78
CA GLN A 286 -13.74 42.01 29.75
C GLN A 286 -12.82 40.84 29.48
N THR A 287 -13.38 39.63 29.45
CA THR A 287 -12.69 38.36 29.24
C THR A 287 -12.12 38.30 27.82
N GLU A 288 -10.99 38.99 27.58
CA GLU A 288 -10.27 38.93 26.31
C GLU A 288 -9.60 37.55 26.18
N ALA A 289 -9.98 36.82 25.13
CA ALA A 289 -9.35 35.56 24.76
C ALA A 289 -7.86 35.82 24.50
N LYS A 290 -6.98 35.22 25.32
CA LYS A 290 -5.53 35.35 25.16
C LYS A 290 -5.14 34.98 23.72
N PRO A 291 -4.52 35.88 22.94
CA PRO A 291 -4.03 35.55 21.61
C PRO A 291 -3.06 34.38 21.71
N TYR A 292 -3.20 33.40 20.82
CA TYR A 292 -2.32 32.22 20.81
C TYR A 292 -0.89 32.65 20.52
N VAL A 293 -0.06 32.68 21.56
CA VAL A 293 1.38 32.86 21.44
C VAL A 293 1.98 31.48 21.17
N MET A 294 2.47 31.28 19.95
CA MET A 294 3.19 30.06 19.57
C MET A 294 4.44 29.88 20.44
N ASP A 295 4.66 28.68 20.96
CA ASP A 295 5.82 28.37 21.80
C ASP A 295 7.15 28.77 21.10
N PRO A 296 8.06 29.50 21.76
CA PRO A 296 9.34 29.91 21.19
C PRO A 296 10.17 28.76 20.61
N ASP A 297 10.11 27.58 21.22
CA ASP A 297 10.84 26.39 20.78
C ASP A 297 10.20 25.72 19.57
N HIS A 298 8.88 25.84 19.43
CA HIS A 298 8.18 25.46 18.20
C HIS A 298 8.55 26.43 17.08
N ARG A 299 8.59 27.74 17.36
CA ARG A 299 9.02 28.75 16.38
C ARG A 299 10.47 28.58 15.94
N LEU A 300 11.36 28.20 16.87
CA LEU A 300 12.77 27.92 16.59
C LEU A 300 12.93 26.80 15.54
N LEU A 301 12.15 25.72 15.65
CA LEU A 301 12.18 24.61 14.70
C LEU A 301 11.78 25.06 13.29
N LEU A 302 10.68 25.80 13.16
CA LEU A 302 10.25 26.33 11.85
C LEU A 302 11.28 27.31 11.27
N ARG A 303 11.84 28.20 12.10
CA ARG A 303 12.85 29.16 11.64
C ARG A 303 14.09 28.48 11.08
N ASN A 304 14.61 27.47 11.77
CA ASN A 304 15.84 26.79 11.38
C ASN A 304 15.64 25.81 10.22
N THR A 305 14.41 25.30 10.01
CA THR A 305 14.09 24.43 8.87
C THR A 305 13.74 25.20 7.59
N LYS A 306 13.31 26.46 7.68
CA LYS A 306 12.97 27.31 6.52
C LYS A 306 14.07 27.37 5.44
N PRO A 307 15.37 27.57 5.75
CA PRO A 307 16.43 27.61 4.74
C PRO A 307 16.60 26.27 4.00
N LEU A 308 16.29 25.15 4.65
CA LEU A 308 16.44 23.81 4.10
C LEU A 308 15.47 23.54 2.93
N LEU A 309 14.41 24.34 2.77
CA LEU A 309 13.56 24.32 1.57
C LEU A 309 14.32 24.68 0.28
N GLN A 310 15.48 25.33 0.38
CA GLN A 310 16.37 25.65 -0.74
C GLN A 310 17.49 24.63 -0.94
N SER A 311 17.53 23.56 -0.16
CA SER A 311 18.54 22.50 -0.30
C SER A 311 18.51 21.86 -1.70
N ARG A 312 19.69 21.35 -2.10
CA ARG A 312 19.87 20.61 -3.35
C ARG A 312 19.29 19.19 -3.26
N ASN A 313 19.33 18.60 -2.08
CA ASN A 313 18.78 17.28 -1.81
C ASN A 313 17.26 17.33 -1.74
N THR A 314 16.60 16.57 -2.62
CA THR A 314 15.14 16.53 -2.73
C THR A 314 14.48 15.89 -1.51
N ALA A 315 15.15 14.93 -0.85
CA ALA A 315 14.64 14.27 0.35
C ALA A 315 14.55 15.26 1.54
N VAL A 316 15.55 16.13 1.69
CA VAL A 316 15.53 17.18 2.73
C VAL A 316 14.38 18.15 2.49
N VAL A 317 14.19 18.64 1.26
CA VAL A 317 13.07 19.53 0.92
C VAL A 317 11.72 18.85 1.21
N MET A 318 11.58 17.56 0.89
CA MET A 318 10.35 16.80 1.17
C MET A 318 10.10 16.59 2.66
N ALA A 319 11.14 16.30 3.46
CA ALA A 319 11.03 16.18 4.91
C ALA A 319 10.60 17.50 5.56
N VAL A 320 11.16 18.63 5.11
CA VAL A 320 10.74 19.96 5.57
C VAL A 320 9.30 20.26 5.12
N ALA A 321 8.92 19.91 3.89
CA ALA A 321 7.55 20.08 3.41
C ALA A 321 6.53 19.30 4.27
N GLN A 322 6.87 18.07 4.65
CA GLN A 322 6.09 17.23 5.56
C GLN A 322 6.00 17.86 6.96
N LEU A 323 7.12 18.36 7.50
CA LEU A 323 7.16 19.06 8.79
C LEU A 323 6.23 20.28 8.78
N TYR A 324 6.33 21.13 7.76
CA TYR A 324 5.47 22.32 7.62
C TYR A 324 4.00 21.96 7.44
N TRP A 325 3.70 20.90 6.68
CA TRP A 325 2.32 20.44 6.48
C TRP A 325 1.65 20.02 7.80
N HIS A 326 2.39 19.33 8.66
CA HIS A 326 1.86 18.78 9.90
C HIS A 326 2.01 19.69 11.12
N LEU A 327 2.97 20.63 11.14
CA LEU A 327 3.27 21.47 12.30
C LEU A 327 3.03 22.97 12.09
N ALA A 328 3.16 23.50 10.87
CA ALA A 328 3.12 24.96 10.70
C ALA A 328 1.68 25.52 10.75
N PRO A 329 1.51 26.78 11.20
CA PRO A 329 0.23 27.49 11.13
C PRO A 329 -0.30 27.55 9.69
N LYS A 330 -1.63 27.60 9.54
CA LYS A 330 -2.30 27.49 8.22
C LYS A 330 -1.76 28.46 7.16
N HIS A 331 -1.37 29.69 7.54
CA HIS A 331 -0.85 30.72 6.65
C HIS A 331 0.60 30.48 6.19
N GLU A 332 1.45 29.86 7.02
CA GLU A 332 2.86 29.64 6.67
C GLU A 332 3.11 28.41 5.78
N VAL A 333 2.15 27.48 5.70
CA VAL A 333 2.30 26.26 4.89
C VAL A 333 2.51 26.59 3.40
N SER A 334 1.96 27.70 2.91
CA SER A 334 2.09 28.15 1.52
C SER A 334 3.53 28.50 1.10
N ILE A 335 4.45 28.69 2.06
CA ILE A 335 5.88 28.93 1.79
C ILE A 335 6.51 27.72 1.07
N VAL A 336 6.01 26.51 1.36
CA VAL A 336 6.52 25.24 0.82
C VAL A 336 6.21 25.07 -0.67
N THR A 337 5.13 25.68 -1.16
CA THR A 337 4.62 25.52 -2.53
C THR A 337 5.70 25.75 -3.59
N LYS A 338 6.42 26.87 -3.50
CA LYS A 338 7.45 27.24 -4.49
C LYS A 338 8.58 26.21 -4.54
N SER A 339 8.94 25.64 -3.40
CA SER A 339 9.97 24.62 -3.31
C SER A 339 9.51 23.28 -3.88
N LEU A 340 8.27 22.86 -3.64
CA LEU A 340 7.72 21.64 -4.25
C LEU A 340 7.61 21.75 -5.77
N VAL A 341 7.15 22.90 -6.28
CA VAL A 341 7.09 23.15 -7.73
C VAL A 341 8.49 23.17 -8.36
N ARG A 342 9.52 23.63 -7.63
CA ARG A 342 10.92 23.54 -8.07
C ARG A 342 11.38 22.09 -8.23
N LEU A 343 10.97 21.17 -7.35
CA LEU A 343 11.32 19.74 -7.44
C LEU A 343 10.69 19.05 -8.65
N LEU A 344 9.64 19.61 -9.25
CA LEU A 344 9.05 19.08 -10.48
C LEU A 344 9.98 19.17 -11.69
N ARG A 345 11.11 19.89 -11.59
CA ARG A 345 12.16 19.95 -12.61
C ARG A 345 13.24 18.88 -12.45
N SER A 346 13.20 18.09 -11.38
CA SER A 346 14.15 17.01 -11.10
C SER A 346 13.87 15.75 -11.94
N HIS A 347 14.53 14.63 -11.64
CA HIS A 347 14.29 13.35 -12.31
C HIS A 347 12.86 12.83 -12.14
N ARG A 348 12.43 11.95 -13.05
CA ARG A 348 11.05 11.44 -13.15
C ARG A 348 10.55 10.81 -11.85
N GLU A 349 11.42 10.09 -11.15
CA GLU A 349 11.15 9.36 -9.91
C GLU A 349 10.83 10.35 -8.77
N VAL A 350 11.60 11.43 -8.70
CA VAL A 350 11.35 12.52 -7.74
C VAL A 350 10.06 13.25 -8.09
N GLN A 351 9.83 13.54 -9.37
CA GLN A 351 8.58 14.18 -9.82
C GLN A 351 7.35 13.35 -9.41
N TYR A 352 7.42 12.04 -9.56
CA TYR A 352 6.33 11.14 -9.19
C TYR A 352 5.97 11.25 -7.70
N ILE A 353 6.96 11.12 -6.81
CA ILE A 353 6.76 11.21 -5.35
C ILE A 353 6.25 12.60 -4.96
N VAL A 354 6.82 13.66 -5.54
CA VAL A 354 6.41 15.04 -5.25
C VAL A 354 4.98 15.30 -5.70
N LEU A 355 4.60 14.89 -6.92
CA LEU A 355 3.24 15.06 -7.45
C LEU A 355 2.21 14.29 -6.65
N GLN A 356 2.55 13.11 -6.15
CA GLN A 356 1.68 12.32 -5.29
C GLN A 356 1.38 13.01 -3.96
N ASN A 357 2.38 13.66 -3.37
CA ASN A 357 2.21 14.49 -2.18
C ASN A 357 1.39 15.75 -2.47
N ILE A 358 1.69 16.44 -3.59
CA ILE A 358 0.91 17.62 -4.04
C ILE A 358 -0.56 17.25 -4.30
N ALA A 359 -0.84 16.10 -4.91
CA ALA A 359 -2.20 15.64 -5.17
C ALA A 359 -3.01 15.54 -3.86
N THR A 360 -2.40 15.01 -2.81
CA THR A 360 -3.05 14.92 -1.49
C THR A 360 -3.23 16.29 -0.85
N MET A 361 -2.19 17.14 -0.90
CA MET A 361 -2.26 18.52 -0.38
C MET A 361 -3.34 19.36 -1.09
N SER A 362 -3.52 19.15 -2.40
CA SER A 362 -4.47 19.89 -3.24
C SER A 362 -5.94 19.61 -2.91
N ILE A 363 -6.26 18.43 -2.35
CA ILE A 363 -7.62 18.07 -1.95
C ILE A 363 -8.05 18.88 -0.72
N GLN A 364 -7.16 19.01 0.27
CA GLN A 364 -7.47 19.72 1.51
C GLN A 364 -7.34 21.24 1.36
N ARG A 365 -6.34 21.71 0.61
CA ARG A 365 -6.03 23.15 0.49
C ARG A 365 -5.82 23.56 -0.97
N LYS A 366 -6.93 23.75 -1.68
CA LYS A 366 -6.95 24.09 -3.12
C LYS A 366 -6.17 25.37 -3.47
N GLY A 367 -6.26 26.43 -2.63
CA GLY A 367 -5.63 27.72 -2.91
C GLY A 367 -4.09 27.72 -2.92
N MET A 368 -3.44 26.70 -2.35
CA MET A 368 -1.98 26.66 -2.21
C MET A 368 -1.23 26.61 -3.55
N PHE A 369 -1.77 25.90 -4.55
CA PHE A 369 -1.10 25.63 -5.82
C PHE A 369 -1.69 26.40 -7.02
N GLU A 370 -2.74 27.19 -6.81
CA GLU A 370 -3.45 27.95 -7.84
C GLU A 370 -2.53 28.88 -8.66
N PRO A 371 -1.58 29.64 -8.07
CA PRO A 371 -0.66 30.49 -8.85
C PRO A 371 0.25 29.72 -9.82
N PHE A 372 0.44 28.41 -9.57
CA PHE A 372 1.38 27.56 -10.31
C PHE A 372 0.68 26.58 -11.24
N ILE A 373 -0.60 26.77 -11.58
CA ILE A 373 -1.40 25.85 -12.40
C ILE A 373 -0.71 25.42 -13.71
N LYS A 374 -0.05 26.36 -14.40
CA LYS A 374 0.67 26.11 -15.66
C LYS A 374 1.83 25.11 -15.51
N SER A 375 2.40 24.98 -14.31
CA SER A 375 3.47 24.01 -14.04
C SER A 375 2.99 22.56 -14.05
N PHE A 376 1.68 22.35 -13.83
CA PHE A 376 1.03 21.05 -13.82
C PHE A 376 0.49 20.63 -15.19
N TYR A 377 0.68 21.43 -16.24
CA TYR A 377 0.30 21.01 -17.59
C TYR A 377 1.08 19.77 -18.03
N VAL A 378 0.38 18.87 -18.71
CA VAL A 378 0.89 17.59 -19.17
C VAL A 378 1.66 17.79 -20.46
N ARG A 379 2.90 17.31 -20.50
CA ARG A 379 3.71 17.29 -21.72
C ARG A 379 3.59 15.94 -22.42
N SER A 380 3.81 15.92 -23.73
CA SER A 380 3.83 14.68 -24.52
C SER A 380 4.90 13.69 -24.05
N THR A 381 6.07 14.21 -23.63
CA THR A 381 7.21 13.44 -23.11
C THR A 381 6.99 12.86 -21.70
N ASP A 382 5.98 13.32 -20.97
CA ASP A 382 5.72 12.81 -19.62
C ASP A 382 5.19 11.37 -19.71
N ALA A 383 5.58 10.53 -18.76
CA ALA A 383 5.07 9.16 -18.70
C ALA A 383 3.66 9.09 -18.13
N THR A 384 2.89 8.06 -18.50
CA THR A 384 1.46 7.91 -18.16
C THR A 384 1.15 8.15 -16.68
N HIS A 385 1.90 7.56 -15.75
CA HIS A 385 1.68 7.78 -14.31
C HIS A 385 1.93 9.22 -13.82
N ILE A 386 2.80 9.99 -14.49
CA ILE A 386 2.97 11.42 -14.23
C ILE A 386 1.80 12.20 -14.83
N LYS A 387 1.37 11.83 -16.04
CA LYS A 387 0.23 12.44 -16.73
C LYS A 387 -1.04 12.33 -15.88
N THR A 388 -1.32 11.15 -15.33
CA THR A 388 -2.48 10.91 -14.46
C THR A 388 -2.43 11.72 -13.18
N LEU A 389 -1.26 11.83 -12.53
CA LEU A 389 -1.10 12.65 -11.32
C LEU A 389 -1.30 14.15 -11.59
N LYS A 390 -0.70 14.66 -12.67
CA LYS A 390 -0.89 16.06 -13.10
C LYS A 390 -2.35 16.37 -13.41
N LEU A 391 -3.01 15.46 -14.12
CA LEU A 391 -4.44 15.55 -14.41
C LEU A 391 -5.29 15.60 -13.13
N GLU A 392 -4.99 14.74 -12.16
CA GLU A 392 -5.68 14.73 -10.87
C GLU A 392 -5.50 16.07 -10.13
N ILE A 393 -4.27 16.60 -10.08
CA ILE A 393 -3.99 17.91 -9.46
C ILE A 393 -4.76 19.02 -10.18
N LEU A 394 -4.74 19.06 -11.51
CA LEU A 394 -5.49 20.05 -12.29
C LEU A 394 -7.00 19.97 -12.02
N THR A 395 -7.53 18.77 -11.82
CA THR A 395 -8.94 18.55 -11.46
C THR A 395 -9.27 19.07 -10.07
N ASN A 396 -8.37 18.89 -9.10
CA ASN A 396 -8.57 19.37 -7.72
C ASN A 396 -8.47 20.89 -7.60
N LEU A 397 -7.64 21.53 -8.44
CA LEU A 397 -7.44 22.98 -8.49
C LEU A 397 -8.47 23.74 -9.34
N ALA A 398 -9.42 23.03 -9.94
CA ALA A 398 -10.45 23.63 -10.79
C ALA A 398 -11.46 24.45 -9.97
N ASN A 399 -11.57 25.73 -10.32
CA ASN A 399 -12.47 26.74 -9.74
C ASN A 399 -13.23 27.46 -10.87
N GLU A 400 -14.28 28.20 -10.55
CA GLU A 400 -15.09 28.95 -11.53
C GLU A 400 -14.26 29.92 -12.39
N ALA A 401 -13.22 30.54 -11.82
CA ALA A 401 -12.36 31.47 -12.55
C ALA A 401 -11.42 30.81 -13.59
N ASN A 402 -10.98 29.57 -13.34
CA ASN A 402 -9.93 28.92 -14.14
C ASN A 402 -10.42 27.76 -15.02
N ILE A 403 -11.65 27.27 -14.78
CA ILE A 403 -12.20 26.07 -15.42
C ILE A 403 -12.19 26.14 -16.96
N SER A 404 -12.44 27.31 -17.54
CA SER A 404 -12.43 27.51 -19.00
C SER A 404 -11.07 27.20 -19.62
N THR A 405 -9.98 27.55 -18.93
CA THR A 405 -8.61 27.27 -19.37
C THR A 405 -8.24 25.80 -19.19
N ILE A 406 -8.64 25.19 -18.07
CA ILE A 406 -8.39 23.77 -17.78
C ILE A 406 -9.15 22.88 -18.78
N LEU A 407 -10.42 23.18 -19.08
CA LEU A 407 -11.21 22.39 -20.01
C LEU A 407 -10.69 22.47 -21.45
N ARG A 408 -10.17 23.62 -21.88
CA ARG A 408 -9.52 23.74 -23.19
C ARG A 408 -8.29 22.82 -23.28
N GLU A 409 -7.56 22.70 -22.19
CA GLU A 409 -6.41 21.81 -22.09
C GLU A 409 -6.86 20.32 -22.07
N PHE A 410 -7.89 19.99 -21.28
CA PHE A 410 -8.46 18.64 -21.23
C PHE A 410 -9.00 18.17 -22.59
N GLN A 411 -9.58 19.07 -23.40
CA GLN A 411 -9.98 18.75 -24.79
C GLN A 411 -8.82 18.26 -25.65
N THR A 412 -7.60 18.74 -25.39
CA THR A 412 -6.39 18.25 -26.08
C THR A 412 -5.96 16.89 -25.51
N TYR A 413 -6.10 16.67 -24.20
CA TYR A 413 -5.72 15.42 -23.54
C TYR A 413 -6.61 14.23 -23.93
N VAL A 414 -7.91 14.46 -24.17
CA VAL A 414 -8.83 13.42 -24.68
C VAL A 414 -8.39 12.87 -26.04
N LYS A 415 -7.69 13.66 -26.86
CA LYS A 415 -7.18 13.25 -28.18
C LYS A 415 -5.81 12.54 -28.12
N SER A 416 -5.30 12.24 -26.93
CA SER A 416 -4.00 11.60 -26.77
C SER A 416 -3.99 10.16 -27.30
N GLN A 417 -2.79 9.67 -27.66
CA GLN A 417 -2.58 8.29 -28.13
C GLN A 417 -2.80 7.27 -27.00
N ASP A 418 -2.51 7.65 -25.76
CA ASP A 418 -2.70 6.83 -24.58
C ASP A 418 -4.18 6.82 -24.17
N LYS A 419 -4.87 5.73 -24.52
CA LYS A 419 -6.31 5.58 -24.27
C LYS A 419 -6.66 5.53 -22.79
N ALA A 420 -5.77 5.01 -21.94
CA ALA A 420 -5.97 5.00 -20.50
C ALA A 420 -5.90 6.43 -19.92
N PHE A 421 -4.97 7.25 -20.42
CA PHE A 421 -4.90 8.66 -20.05
C PHE A 421 -6.09 9.49 -20.58
N ALA A 422 -6.54 9.24 -21.81
CA ALA A 422 -7.74 9.86 -22.37
C ALA A 422 -9.01 9.50 -21.55
N ALA A 423 -9.15 8.24 -21.15
CA ALA A 423 -10.21 7.73 -20.28
C ALA A 423 -10.21 8.44 -18.90
N ALA A 424 -9.03 8.55 -18.26
CA ALA A 424 -8.88 9.30 -17.01
C ALA A 424 -9.24 10.79 -17.17
N THR A 425 -8.91 11.41 -18.31
CA THR A 425 -9.25 12.80 -18.63
C THR A 425 -10.76 13.01 -18.70
N ILE A 426 -11.49 12.04 -19.27
CA ILE A 426 -12.96 12.08 -19.30
C ILE A 426 -13.55 12.03 -17.90
N GLN A 427 -13.03 11.17 -17.03
CA GLN A 427 -13.44 11.12 -15.63
C GLN A 427 -13.18 12.45 -14.91
N ALA A 428 -12.02 13.08 -15.15
CA ALA A 428 -11.68 14.40 -14.63
C ALA A 428 -12.67 15.48 -15.10
N ILE A 429 -13.04 15.51 -16.39
CA ILE A 429 -14.08 16.41 -16.93
C ILE A 429 -15.40 16.18 -16.18
N GLY A 430 -15.77 14.93 -15.93
CA GLY A 430 -16.97 14.56 -15.17
C GLY A 430 -16.99 15.08 -13.74
N ARG A 431 -15.86 14.99 -13.04
CA ARG A 431 -15.71 15.55 -11.68
C ARG A 431 -15.81 17.07 -11.70
N CYS A 432 -15.17 17.75 -12.64
CA CYS A 432 -15.30 19.20 -12.81
C CYS A 432 -16.75 19.63 -13.06
N ALA A 433 -17.47 18.94 -13.94
CA ALA A 433 -18.88 19.22 -14.23
C ALA A 433 -19.81 18.94 -13.02
N THR A 434 -19.46 17.99 -12.16
CA THR A 434 -20.23 17.73 -10.93
C THR A 434 -20.02 18.83 -9.89
N ASN A 435 -18.80 19.37 -9.80
CA ASN A 435 -18.44 20.40 -8.83
C ASN A 435 -18.85 21.82 -9.25
N ILE A 436 -18.87 22.11 -10.56
CA ILE A 436 -19.15 23.43 -11.13
C ILE A 436 -20.35 23.33 -12.07
N SER A 437 -21.51 23.81 -11.63
CA SER A 437 -22.77 23.68 -12.39
C SER A 437 -22.76 24.43 -13.72
N GLU A 438 -22.11 25.59 -13.79
CA GLU A 438 -22.10 26.47 -14.98
C GLU A 438 -21.60 25.76 -16.26
N VAL A 439 -20.64 24.83 -16.12
CA VAL A 439 -20.00 24.18 -17.28
C VAL A 439 -20.61 22.82 -17.60
N THR A 440 -21.59 22.35 -16.82
CA THR A 440 -22.17 21.01 -16.92
C THR A 440 -22.69 20.71 -18.33
N ASP A 441 -23.52 21.60 -18.89
CA ASP A 441 -24.13 21.40 -20.21
C ASP A 441 -23.09 21.37 -21.34
N THR A 442 -22.05 22.20 -21.24
CA THR A 442 -20.97 22.24 -22.24
C THR A 442 -20.15 20.95 -22.20
N CYS A 443 -19.82 20.48 -20.99
CA CYS A 443 -19.16 19.19 -20.80
C CYS A 443 -20.02 18.03 -21.32
N LEU A 444 -21.32 18.03 -21.03
CA LEU A 444 -22.24 16.96 -21.41
C LEU A 444 -22.39 16.86 -22.94
N ASN A 445 -22.54 17.99 -23.63
CA ASN A 445 -22.54 18.01 -25.10
C ASN A 445 -21.22 17.50 -25.70
N GLY A 446 -20.08 17.88 -25.11
CA GLY A 446 -18.76 17.37 -25.50
C GLY A 446 -18.63 15.86 -25.30
N LEU A 447 -19.07 15.32 -24.16
CA LEU A 447 -19.04 13.89 -23.85
C LEU A 447 -19.94 13.07 -24.79
N VAL A 448 -21.11 13.60 -25.16
CA VAL A 448 -22.00 12.93 -26.12
C VAL A 448 -21.34 12.83 -27.50
N LEU A 449 -20.58 13.84 -27.92
CA LEU A 449 -19.81 13.79 -29.17
C LEU A 449 -18.76 12.66 -29.15
N LEU A 450 -18.16 12.38 -27.99
CA LEU A 450 -17.16 11.32 -27.81
C LEU A 450 -17.75 9.91 -27.92
N LEU A 451 -19.08 9.74 -27.82
CA LEU A 451 -19.74 8.43 -28.02
C LEU A 451 -19.63 7.90 -29.45
N SER A 452 -19.36 8.78 -30.43
CA SER A 452 -19.14 8.39 -31.82
C SER A 452 -17.70 7.94 -32.09
N ASN A 453 -16.83 7.93 -31.08
CA ASN A 453 -15.47 7.44 -31.22
C ASN A 453 -15.43 5.91 -31.34
N ARG A 454 -14.41 5.37 -32.00
CA ARG A 454 -14.25 3.93 -32.22
C ARG A 454 -13.60 3.20 -31.04
N ASP A 455 -12.88 3.92 -30.19
CA ASP A 455 -12.17 3.33 -29.04
C ASP A 455 -13.13 2.98 -27.89
N GLU A 456 -13.20 1.69 -27.53
CA GLU A 456 -14.11 1.19 -26.49
C GLU A 456 -13.86 1.83 -25.11
N ALA A 457 -12.60 2.00 -24.71
CA ALA A 457 -12.24 2.57 -23.40
C ALA A 457 -12.69 4.03 -23.23
N VAL A 458 -12.57 4.84 -24.29
CA VAL A 458 -12.99 6.25 -24.28
C VAL A 458 -14.52 6.36 -24.20
N VAL A 459 -15.20 5.51 -24.97
CA VAL A 459 -16.66 5.45 -24.99
C VAL A 459 -17.21 4.93 -23.67
N ALA A 460 -16.59 3.89 -23.11
CA ALA A 460 -16.90 3.32 -21.80
C ALA A 460 -16.93 4.38 -20.70
N GLU A 461 -15.84 5.14 -20.55
CA GLU A 461 -15.77 6.17 -19.51
C GLU A 461 -16.71 7.34 -19.76
N SER A 462 -16.87 7.75 -21.03
CA SER A 462 -17.81 8.82 -21.40
C SER A 462 -19.23 8.49 -20.94
N ILE A 463 -19.65 7.23 -21.09
CA ILE A 463 -20.96 6.76 -20.63
C ILE A 463 -21.08 6.82 -19.11
N VAL A 464 -20.07 6.36 -18.37
CA VAL A 464 -20.10 6.34 -16.90
C VAL A 464 -20.28 7.77 -16.38
N VAL A 465 -19.55 8.72 -16.96
CA VAL A 465 -19.66 10.14 -16.63
C VAL A 465 -21.02 10.72 -17.02
N ILE A 466 -21.51 10.45 -18.23
CA ILE A 466 -22.85 10.91 -18.68
C ILE A 466 -23.94 10.39 -17.74
N LYS A 467 -23.92 9.10 -17.37
CA LYS A 467 -24.89 8.52 -16.43
C LYS A 467 -24.87 9.26 -15.09
N LYS A 468 -23.68 9.52 -14.55
CA LYS A 468 -23.53 10.27 -13.29
C LYS A 468 -24.10 11.69 -13.39
N LEU A 469 -23.72 12.46 -14.41
CA LEU A 469 -24.20 13.83 -14.57
C LEU A 469 -25.73 13.88 -14.70
N LEU A 470 -26.31 13.01 -15.54
CA LEU A 470 -27.76 12.94 -15.75
C LEU A 470 -28.54 12.51 -14.51
N GLN A 471 -27.99 11.60 -13.69
CA GLN A 471 -28.63 11.17 -12.44
C GLN A 471 -28.49 12.22 -11.32
N THR A 472 -27.46 13.06 -11.36
CA THR A 472 -27.25 14.14 -10.37
C THR A 472 -28.18 15.32 -10.64
N GLN A 473 -28.48 15.61 -11.91
CA GLN A 473 -29.38 16.70 -12.33
C GLN A 473 -30.50 16.17 -13.26
N PRO A 474 -31.51 15.47 -12.72
CA PRO A 474 -32.49 14.78 -13.54
C PRO A 474 -33.47 15.69 -14.28
N THR A 475 -33.55 16.99 -14.01
CA THR A 475 -34.64 17.87 -14.50
C THR A 475 -34.39 18.48 -15.88
N GLN A 476 -33.14 18.78 -16.28
CA GLN A 476 -32.86 19.69 -17.42
C GLN A 476 -32.47 19.03 -18.76
N HIS A 477 -32.07 17.76 -18.80
CA HIS A 477 -31.36 17.21 -19.98
C HIS A 477 -32.22 16.44 -21.01
N GLY A 478 -33.50 16.81 -21.19
CA GLY A 478 -34.38 16.12 -22.14
C GLY A 478 -33.87 16.14 -23.59
N ASP A 479 -33.26 17.25 -24.02
CA ASP A 479 -32.76 17.43 -25.40
C ASP A 479 -31.49 16.63 -25.69
N ILE A 480 -30.65 16.43 -24.67
CA ILE A 480 -29.45 15.59 -24.76
C ILE A 480 -29.84 14.13 -25.02
N ILE A 481 -30.87 13.63 -24.34
CA ILE A 481 -31.38 12.27 -24.55
C ILE A 481 -31.93 12.12 -25.98
N LYS A 482 -32.62 13.14 -26.51
CA LYS A 482 -33.06 13.16 -27.92
C LYS A 482 -31.88 13.13 -28.88
N HIS A 483 -30.80 13.86 -28.59
CA HIS A 483 -29.59 13.86 -29.41
C HIS A 483 -28.87 12.50 -29.39
N MET A 484 -28.72 11.88 -28.20
CA MET A 484 -28.14 10.53 -28.06
C MET A 484 -28.96 9.47 -28.82
N ALA A 485 -30.30 9.55 -28.77
CA ALA A 485 -31.15 8.63 -29.50
C ALA A 485 -31.01 8.78 -31.03
N LYS A 486 -30.69 9.98 -31.55
CA LYS A 486 -30.39 10.19 -32.97
C LYS A 486 -29.03 9.61 -33.37
N LEU A 487 -28.04 9.67 -32.47
CA LEU A 487 -26.70 9.12 -32.71
C LEU A 487 -26.63 7.59 -32.61
N PHE A 488 -27.66 6.93 -32.07
CA PHE A 488 -27.69 5.49 -31.83
C PHE A 488 -27.32 4.63 -33.06
N ASP A 489 -27.71 5.06 -34.25
CA ASP A 489 -27.42 4.32 -35.49
C ASP A 489 -25.92 4.34 -35.86
N ASN A 490 -25.17 5.35 -35.42
CA ASN A 490 -23.75 5.52 -35.71
C ASN A 490 -22.84 4.85 -34.67
N VAL A 491 -23.39 4.44 -33.53
CA VAL A 491 -22.63 3.89 -32.41
C VAL A 491 -22.46 2.38 -32.60
N THR A 492 -21.23 1.96 -32.86
CA THR A 492 -20.85 0.55 -33.05
C THR A 492 -20.56 -0.15 -31.73
N VAL A 493 -20.01 0.56 -30.73
CA VAL A 493 -19.56 -0.03 -29.46
C VAL A 493 -20.75 -0.59 -28.65
N PRO A 494 -20.81 -1.91 -28.38
CA PRO A 494 -21.94 -2.54 -27.69
C PRO A 494 -22.28 -1.94 -26.33
N MET A 495 -21.25 -1.60 -25.54
CA MET A 495 -21.46 -1.03 -24.20
C MET A 495 -22.14 0.35 -24.22
N ALA A 496 -21.89 1.10 -25.28
CA ALA A 496 -22.54 2.38 -25.55
C ALA A 496 -23.98 2.23 -25.98
N ARG A 497 -24.23 1.30 -26.92
CA ARG A 497 -25.58 0.94 -27.35
C ARG A 497 -26.45 0.54 -26.15
N ALA A 498 -25.95 -0.39 -25.33
CA ALA A 498 -26.61 -0.84 -24.10
C ALA A 498 -26.91 0.33 -23.14
N SER A 499 -25.98 1.28 -23.01
CA SER A 499 -26.14 2.40 -22.10
C SER A 499 -27.10 3.48 -22.59
N ILE A 500 -27.15 3.75 -23.90
CA ILE A 500 -28.16 4.61 -24.51
C ILE A 500 -29.55 3.98 -24.30
N LEU A 501 -29.70 2.67 -24.54
CA LEU A 501 -30.96 1.95 -24.30
C LEU A 501 -31.38 2.01 -22.83
N TRP A 502 -30.43 1.84 -21.91
CA TRP A 502 -30.70 1.97 -20.48
C TRP A 502 -31.19 3.38 -20.13
N LEU A 503 -30.53 4.42 -20.64
CA LEU A 503 -30.87 5.81 -20.38
C LEU A 503 -32.28 6.15 -20.90
N MET A 504 -32.59 5.69 -22.10
CA MET A 504 -33.93 5.84 -22.69
C MET A 504 -35.01 5.10 -21.89
N GLY A 505 -34.65 3.96 -21.29
CA GLY A 505 -35.54 3.20 -20.41
C GLY A 505 -35.81 3.93 -19.09
N GLU A 506 -34.78 4.53 -18.49
CA GLU A 506 -34.90 5.30 -17.24
C GLU A 506 -35.74 6.57 -17.44
N TYR A 507 -35.49 7.31 -18.52
CA TYR A 507 -36.17 8.57 -18.82
C TYR A 507 -37.27 8.41 -19.89
N CYS A 508 -37.93 7.25 -19.93
CA CYS A 508 -38.94 6.94 -20.95
C CYS A 508 -40.13 7.91 -20.95
N GLU A 509 -40.43 8.54 -19.81
CA GLU A 509 -41.47 9.58 -19.69
C GLU A 509 -41.14 10.86 -20.46
N LYS A 510 -39.84 11.19 -20.59
CA LYS A 510 -39.39 12.41 -21.29
C LYS A 510 -39.33 12.27 -22.80
N VAL A 511 -39.30 11.03 -23.30
CA VAL A 511 -39.11 10.75 -24.73
C VAL A 511 -40.16 9.75 -25.27
N PRO A 512 -41.47 10.04 -25.10
CA PRO A 512 -42.53 9.06 -25.36
C PRO A 512 -42.66 8.65 -26.83
N LYS A 513 -42.19 9.48 -27.77
CA LYS A 513 -42.24 9.20 -29.23
C LYS A 513 -40.99 8.47 -29.75
N ILE A 514 -39.81 8.86 -29.28
CA ILE A 514 -38.53 8.35 -29.81
C ILE A 514 -38.18 6.97 -29.21
N ALA A 515 -38.52 6.72 -27.94
CA ALA A 515 -38.19 5.46 -27.30
C ALA A 515 -38.85 4.22 -27.96
N PRO A 516 -40.14 4.26 -28.35
CA PRO A 516 -40.75 3.20 -29.16
C PRO A 516 -40.10 3.01 -30.54
N ASP A 517 -39.61 4.10 -31.17
CA ASP A 517 -38.95 4.02 -32.47
C ASP A 517 -37.59 3.32 -32.40
N VAL A 518 -36.79 3.61 -31.37
CA VAL A 518 -35.52 2.91 -31.12
C VAL A 518 -35.77 1.45 -30.76
N LEU A 519 -36.79 1.15 -29.94
CA LEU A 519 -37.18 -0.23 -29.65
C LEU A 519 -37.55 -1.00 -30.92
N ARG A 520 -38.24 -0.36 -31.88
CA ARG A 520 -38.57 -0.96 -33.17
C ARG A 520 -37.32 -1.31 -33.99
N LYS A 521 -36.30 -0.44 -33.98
CA LYS A 521 -35.01 -0.72 -34.64
C LYS A 521 -34.31 -1.91 -33.98
N MET A 522 -34.24 -1.91 -32.64
CA MET A 522 -33.62 -3.01 -31.89
C MET A 522 -34.33 -4.34 -32.05
N ALA A 523 -35.66 -4.34 -32.19
CA ALA A 523 -36.42 -5.56 -32.47
C ALA A 523 -35.97 -6.24 -33.78
N LYS A 524 -35.55 -5.46 -34.79
CA LYS A 524 -35.08 -6.00 -36.08
C LYS A 524 -33.68 -6.60 -35.97
N THR A 525 -32.79 -5.98 -35.20
CA THR A 525 -31.38 -6.42 -35.06
C THR A 525 -31.12 -7.29 -33.85
N PHE A 526 -32.12 -7.56 -32.99
CA PHE A 526 -31.97 -8.21 -31.68
C PHE A 526 -31.09 -9.46 -31.66
N THR A 527 -31.23 -10.34 -32.66
CA THR A 527 -30.46 -11.60 -32.75
C THR A 527 -28.99 -11.40 -33.12
N ALA A 528 -28.64 -10.28 -33.76
CA ALA A 528 -27.30 -9.97 -34.22
C ALA A 528 -26.50 -9.08 -33.25
N GLU A 529 -27.12 -8.60 -32.18
CA GLU A 529 -26.49 -7.73 -31.19
C GLU A 529 -25.75 -8.55 -30.12
N GLU A 530 -24.85 -7.90 -29.38
CA GLU A 530 -24.17 -8.49 -28.23
C GLU A 530 -25.09 -8.66 -27.01
N ASP A 531 -24.73 -9.57 -26.12
CA ASP A 531 -25.57 -9.98 -24.98
C ASP A 531 -25.93 -8.83 -24.03
N ILE A 532 -25.00 -7.92 -23.78
CA ILE A 532 -25.25 -6.73 -22.95
C ILE A 532 -26.30 -5.79 -23.56
N VAL A 533 -26.37 -5.71 -24.89
CA VAL A 533 -27.34 -4.87 -25.62
C VAL A 533 -28.71 -5.55 -25.62
N LYS A 534 -28.75 -6.87 -25.84
CA LYS A 534 -29.99 -7.66 -25.75
C LYS A 534 -30.64 -7.52 -24.38
N LEU A 535 -29.86 -7.66 -23.30
CA LEU A 535 -30.37 -7.53 -21.93
C LEU A 535 -30.98 -6.15 -21.67
N GLN A 536 -30.32 -5.07 -22.11
CA GLN A 536 -30.88 -3.72 -21.99
C GLN A 536 -32.08 -3.49 -22.91
N THR A 537 -32.13 -4.13 -24.08
CA THR A 537 -33.31 -4.10 -24.97
C THR A 537 -34.52 -4.72 -24.28
N VAL A 538 -34.36 -5.86 -23.60
CA VAL A 538 -35.45 -6.48 -22.82
C VAL A 538 -35.90 -5.57 -21.67
N ASN A 539 -34.97 -4.93 -20.95
CA ASN A 539 -35.30 -3.97 -19.89
C ASN A 539 -36.05 -2.74 -20.43
N LEU A 540 -35.64 -2.20 -21.59
CA LEU A 540 -36.32 -1.08 -22.25
C LEU A 540 -37.73 -1.49 -22.67
N ALA A 541 -37.89 -2.67 -23.28
CA ALA A 541 -39.19 -3.21 -23.69
C ALA A 541 -40.16 -3.37 -22.50
N ALA A 542 -39.63 -3.86 -21.38
CA ALA A 542 -40.35 -4.01 -20.11
C ALA A 542 -40.84 -2.67 -19.55
N LYS A 543 -39.94 -1.68 -19.45
CA LYS A 543 -40.27 -0.34 -18.93
C LYS A 543 -41.28 0.38 -19.83
N LEU A 544 -41.08 0.32 -21.15
CA LEU A 544 -41.98 0.93 -22.13
C LEU A 544 -43.37 0.28 -22.15
N TYR A 545 -43.46 -1.03 -21.92
CA TYR A 545 -44.75 -1.70 -21.78
C TYR A 545 -45.56 -1.15 -20.60
N LEU A 546 -44.89 -0.81 -19.48
CA LEU A 546 -45.52 -0.29 -18.27
C LEU A 546 -45.90 1.20 -18.38
N THR A 547 -45.16 2.00 -19.16
CA THR A 547 -45.43 3.44 -19.34
C THR A 547 -46.32 3.73 -20.55
N ASN A 548 -46.04 3.12 -21.71
CA ASN A 548 -46.79 3.32 -22.95
C ASN A 548 -47.21 1.96 -23.57
N SER A 549 -48.15 1.28 -22.91
CA SER A 549 -48.65 -0.03 -23.35
C SER A 549 -49.33 0.00 -24.73
N LYS A 550 -50.03 1.09 -25.07
CA LYS A 550 -50.83 1.20 -26.31
C LYS A 550 -49.99 1.00 -27.58
N GLN A 551 -48.78 1.56 -27.61
CA GLN A 551 -47.92 1.51 -28.80
C GLN A 551 -46.89 0.36 -28.76
N THR A 552 -46.47 -0.06 -27.57
CA THR A 552 -45.30 -0.93 -27.40
C THR A 552 -45.63 -2.39 -27.10
N LYS A 553 -46.90 -2.72 -26.79
CA LYS A 553 -47.34 -4.08 -26.46
C LYS A 553 -46.88 -5.15 -27.44
N LEU A 554 -47.12 -4.96 -28.74
CA LEU A 554 -46.75 -5.92 -29.79
C LEU A 554 -45.23 -6.04 -29.95
N LEU A 555 -44.50 -4.92 -29.88
CA LEU A 555 -43.03 -4.90 -29.98
C LEU A 555 -42.38 -5.64 -28.80
N THR A 556 -42.86 -5.39 -27.58
CA THR A 556 -42.36 -6.06 -26.38
C THR A 556 -42.66 -7.56 -26.43
N GLN A 557 -43.85 -7.98 -26.86
CA GLN A 557 -44.16 -9.41 -27.03
C GLN A 557 -43.25 -10.09 -28.04
N TYR A 558 -42.94 -9.43 -29.16
CA TYR A 558 -42.02 -9.93 -30.16
C TYR A 558 -40.60 -10.14 -29.58
N ILE A 559 -40.05 -9.12 -28.91
CA ILE A 559 -38.72 -9.21 -28.28
C ILE A 559 -38.68 -10.30 -27.20
N LEU A 560 -39.71 -10.41 -26.36
CA LEU A 560 -39.79 -11.46 -25.34
C LEU A 560 -39.91 -12.87 -25.92
N ASN A 561 -40.50 -13.02 -27.11
CA ASN A 561 -40.54 -14.30 -27.81
C ASN A 561 -39.18 -14.67 -28.41
N LEU A 562 -38.45 -13.68 -28.96
CA LEU A 562 -37.07 -13.89 -29.43
C LEU A 562 -36.12 -14.27 -28.28
N GLY A 563 -36.14 -13.49 -27.18
CA GLY A 563 -35.26 -13.72 -26.04
C GLY A 563 -35.53 -15.02 -25.27
N LYS A 564 -36.73 -15.61 -25.40
CA LYS A 564 -37.08 -16.91 -24.76
C LYS A 564 -36.16 -18.05 -25.22
N TYR A 565 -35.64 -17.96 -26.44
CA TYR A 565 -34.83 -18.99 -27.10
C TYR A 565 -33.42 -18.49 -27.45
N ASP A 566 -32.93 -17.44 -26.77
CA ASP A 566 -31.56 -16.96 -26.98
C ASP A 566 -30.50 -18.01 -26.57
N GLN A 567 -29.30 -17.92 -27.11
CA GLN A 567 -28.20 -18.83 -26.76
C GLN A 567 -27.72 -18.59 -25.32
N ASN A 568 -27.68 -17.33 -24.88
CA ASN A 568 -27.25 -16.98 -23.54
C ASN A 568 -28.33 -17.37 -22.50
N TYR A 569 -27.93 -18.13 -21.48
CA TYR A 569 -28.84 -18.57 -20.42
C TYR A 569 -29.41 -17.40 -19.59
N ASP A 570 -28.60 -16.38 -19.29
CA ASP A 570 -29.02 -15.24 -18.48
C ASP A 570 -30.13 -14.44 -19.19
N ILE A 571 -29.97 -14.21 -20.50
CA ILE A 571 -30.99 -13.53 -21.31
C ILE A 571 -32.28 -14.34 -21.37
N ARG A 572 -32.19 -15.67 -21.52
CA ARG A 572 -33.38 -16.55 -21.54
C ARG A 572 -34.16 -16.47 -20.23
N ASP A 573 -33.47 -16.61 -19.11
CA ASP A 573 -34.11 -16.64 -17.80
C ASP A 573 -34.65 -15.26 -17.41
N ARG A 574 -33.90 -14.20 -17.69
CA ARG A 574 -34.37 -12.82 -17.52
C ARG A 574 -35.59 -12.54 -18.38
N THR A 575 -35.61 -12.97 -19.63
CA THR A 575 -36.75 -12.79 -20.54
C THR A 575 -37.98 -13.53 -20.05
N ARG A 576 -37.83 -14.77 -19.58
CA ARG A 576 -38.93 -15.57 -19.01
C ARG A 576 -39.48 -14.93 -17.74
N PHE A 577 -38.59 -14.48 -16.85
CA PHE A 577 -38.96 -13.78 -15.63
C PHE A 577 -39.72 -12.49 -15.92
N ILE A 578 -39.18 -11.62 -16.77
CA ILE A 578 -39.81 -10.35 -17.18
C ILE A 578 -41.15 -10.59 -17.87
N ARG A 579 -41.24 -11.62 -18.73
CA ARG A 579 -42.49 -11.99 -19.38
C ARG A 579 -43.56 -12.38 -18.36
N GLN A 580 -43.23 -13.21 -17.37
CA GLN A 580 -44.16 -13.62 -16.33
C GLN A 580 -44.57 -12.46 -15.41
N LEU A 581 -43.69 -11.48 -15.22
CA LEU A 581 -43.94 -10.30 -14.39
C LEU A 581 -44.89 -9.29 -15.06
N ILE A 582 -44.77 -9.10 -16.39
CA ILE A 582 -45.40 -8.00 -17.11
C ILE A 582 -46.58 -8.43 -18.00
N VAL A 583 -46.53 -9.63 -18.58
CA VAL A 583 -47.61 -10.13 -19.43
C VAL A 583 -48.68 -10.76 -18.55
N PRO A 584 -49.92 -10.23 -18.56
CA PRO A 584 -51.01 -10.81 -17.79
C PRO A 584 -51.28 -12.24 -18.28
N ASN A 585 -51.23 -13.21 -17.38
CA ASN A 585 -51.58 -14.60 -17.63
C ASN A 585 -52.53 -15.06 -16.51
N GLU A 586 -53.37 -16.07 -16.74
CA GLU A 586 -54.35 -16.56 -15.73
C GLU A 586 -53.70 -17.00 -14.40
N LYS A 587 -52.38 -17.22 -14.39
CA LYS A 587 -51.52 -17.53 -13.23
C LYS A 587 -50.56 -16.39 -12.84
N SER A 588 -50.88 -15.13 -13.12
CA SER A 588 -50.03 -13.99 -12.73
C SER A 588 -49.97 -13.87 -11.20
N GLY A 589 -48.81 -14.19 -10.62
CA GLY A 589 -48.60 -14.13 -9.17
C GLY A 589 -48.68 -12.72 -8.59
N ALA A 590 -48.73 -12.62 -7.25
CA ALA A 590 -48.83 -11.36 -6.50
C ALA A 590 -47.77 -10.30 -6.89
N LEU A 591 -46.61 -10.74 -7.38
CA LEU A 591 -45.51 -9.89 -7.82
C LEU A 591 -45.85 -8.97 -9.01
N SER A 592 -46.77 -9.40 -9.90
CA SER A 592 -47.21 -8.60 -11.06
C SER A 592 -47.81 -7.25 -10.66
N LYS A 593 -48.46 -7.17 -9.49
CA LYS A 593 -49.01 -5.93 -8.92
C LYS A 593 -47.91 -4.91 -8.58
N TYR A 594 -46.71 -5.40 -8.27
CA TYR A 594 -45.55 -4.57 -7.91
C TYR A 594 -44.59 -4.36 -9.08
N ALA A 595 -44.89 -4.89 -10.28
CA ALA A 595 -44.01 -4.80 -11.46
C ALA A 595 -43.56 -3.34 -11.77
N ARG A 596 -44.48 -2.38 -11.64
CA ARG A 596 -44.17 -0.95 -11.82
C ARG A 596 -43.16 -0.44 -10.80
N ARG A 597 -43.29 -0.82 -9.52
CA ARG A 597 -42.37 -0.40 -8.46
C ARG A 597 -41.01 -1.08 -8.58
N ILE A 598 -40.98 -2.35 -8.97
CA ILE A 598 -39.74 -3.13 -9.12
C ILE A 598 -38.92 -2.62 -10.31
N LEU A 599 -39.55 -2.40 -11.47
CA LEU A 599 -38.83 -2.08 -12.71
C LEU A 599 -38.55 -0.58 -12.90
N LEU A 600 -39.31 0.31 -12.24
CA LEU A 600 -39.10 1.77 -12.28
C LEU A 600 -38.50 2.33 -10.98
N ALA A 601 -37.93 1.47 -10.13
CA ALA A 601 -37.21 1.93 -8.94
C ALA A 601 -36.02 2.83 -9.34
N PRO A 602 -35.86 4.02 -8.74
CA PRO A 602 -34.75 4.91 -9.05
C PRO A 602 -33.43 4.24 -8.63
N LYS A 603 -32.46 4.22 -9.55
CA LYS A 603 -31.14 3.64 -9.29
C LYS A 603 -30.18 4.71 -8.74
N PRO A 604 -29.37 4.40 -7.71
CA PRO A 604 -28.39 5.33 -7.18
C PRO A 604 -27.34 5.67 -8.25
N ALA A 605 -26.85 6.91 -8.21
CA ALA A 605 -25.87 7.40 -9.17
C ALA A 605 -24.45 6.86 -8.86
N PRO A 606 -23.65 6.45 -9.86
CA PRO A 606 -22.24 6.07 -9.68
C PRO A 606 -21.45 7.15 -8.95
N VAL A 607 -20.57 6.83 -8.02
CA VAL A 607 -19.80 7.87 -7.30
C VAL A 607 -18.45 8.07 -8.01
N LEU A 608 -18.24 9.26 -8.58
CA LEU A 608 -16.95 9.64 -9.21
C LEU A 608 -16.07 10.31 -8.15
N GLU A 609 -15.47 9.51 -7.28
CA GLU A 609 -14.53 10.02 -6.28
C GLU A 609 -13.11 10.07 -6.81
N SER A 610 -12.31 11.00 -6.27
CA SER A 610 -10.87 11.06 -6.47
C SER A 610 -10.21 9.78 -5.96
N ALA A 611 -9.23 9.26 -6.71
CA ALA A 611 -8.40 8.13 -6.27
C ALA A 611 -7.53 8.47 -5.03
N PHE A 612 -7.51 9.73 -4.59
CA PHE A 612 -6.67 10.25 -3.52
C PHE A 612 -7.46 10.69 -2.27
N LYS A 613 -8.79 10.52 -2.24
CA LYS A 613 -9.66 10.97 -1.14
C LYS A 613 -9.30 10.36 0.22
N ASP A 614 -8.90 9.08 0.28
CA ASP A 614 -8.59 8.37 1.53
C ASP A 614 -7.11 8.42 1.97
N ARG A 615 -6.25 9.11 1.21
CA ARG A 615 -4.80 9.08 1.45
C ARG A 615 -4.33 9.95 2.63
N ASP A 616 -5.21 10.80 3.17
CA ASP A 616 -4.92 11.64 4.35
C ASP A 616 -4.69 10.84 5.64
N ARG A 617 -5.11 9.58 5.66
CA ARG A 617 -4.88 8.69 6.81
C ARG A 617 -3.40 8.42 7.07
N TYR A 618 -2.56 8.65 6.07
CA TYR A 618 -1.12 8.39 6.15
C TYR A 618 -0.32 9.68 6.13
N GLN A 619 0.78 9.69 6.89
CA GLN A 619 1.72 10.79 6.94
C GLN A 619 2.29 11.06 5.55
N LEU A 620 2.26 12.33 5.14
CA LEU A 620 2.69 12.77 3.82
C LEU A 620 4.14 12.37 3.54
N GLY A 621 4.46 11.91 2.33
CA GLY A 621 5.83 11.56 1.94
C GLY A 621 6.32 10.20 2.40
N THR A 622 5.51 9.43 3.14
CA THR A 622 5.84 8.05 3.53
C THR A 622 5.51 7.05 2.41
N LEU A 623 6.09 5.85 2.51
CA LEU A 623 5.75 4.75 1.60
C LEU A 623 4.27 4.36 1.73
N SER A 624 3.72 4.38 2.95
CA SER A 624 2.31 4.06 3.20
C SER A 624 1.36 5.05 2.51
N HIS A 625 1.69 6.35 2.55
CA HIS A 625 0.98 7.37 1.79
C HIS A 625 1.07 7.15 0.28
N SER A 626 2.23 6.68 -0.19
CA SER A 626 2.44 6.42 -1.60
C SER A 626 1.65 5.20 -2.11
N LEU A 627 1.58 4.14 -1.32
CA LEU A 627 0.84 2.92 -1.66
C LEU A 627 -0.63 2.96 -1.27
N ASN A 628 -1.05 3.95 -0.47
CA ASN A 628 -2.35 4.02 0.19
C ASN A 628 -2.66 2.76 1.04
N LEU A 629 -1.62 2.17 1.62
CA LEU A 629 -1.65 0.93 2.40
C LEU A 629 -0.67 1.05 3.56
N LYS A 630 -0.99 0.49 4.73
CA LYS A 630 -0.08 0.49 5.88
C LYS A 630 1.10 -0.45 5.57
N ALA A 631 2.26 0.12 5.26
CA ALA A 631 3.50 -0.63 5.08
C ALA A 631 4.02 -1.14 6.43
N THR A 632 4.79 -2.23 6.41
CA THR A 632 5.45 -2.78 7.61
C THR A 632 6.40 -1.75 8.21
N GLY A 633 6.34 -1.55 9.54
CA GLY A 633 7.12 -0.54 10.23
C GLY A 633 6.56 0.88 10.14
N TYR A 634 5.41 1.10 9.48
CA TYR A 634 4.76 2.41 9.49
C TYR A 634 4.21 2.75 10.86
N GLN A 635 4.70 3.88 11.39
CA GLN A 635 4.27 4.46 12.65
C GLN A 635 3.49 5.74 12.35
N GLU A 636 2.27 5.80 12.88
CA GLU A 636 1.39 6.95 12.72
C GLU A 636 1.91 8.14 13.52
N LEU A 637 1.65 9.36 13.03
CA LEU A 637 1.97 10.56 13.80
C LEU A 637 1.07 10.61 15.04
N PRO A 638 1.64 10.87 16.24
CA PRO A 638 0.86 11.07 17.44
C PRO A 638 -0.13 12.24 17.32
N ASP A 639 -1.25 12.12 18.01
CA ASP A 639 -2.20 13.22 18.17
C ASP A 639 -1.60 14.35 19.02
N TRP A 640 -2.11 15.56 18.83
CA TRP A 640 -1.67 16.74 19.59
C TRP A 640 -2.02 16.61 21.08
N PRO A 641 -1.11 16.94 22.01
CA PRO A 641 -1.44 17.02 23.43
C PRO A 641 -2.41 18.18 23.71
N ALA A 642 -3.33 17.97 24.65
CA ALA A 642 -4.28 19.00 25.09
C ALA A 642 -3.62 20.09 25.94
N VAL A 643 -2.57 19.76 26.69
CA VAL A 643 -1.77 20.69 27.51
C VAL A 643 -0.30 20.49 27.19
N ALA A 644 0.42 21.56 26.87
CA ALA A 644 1.86 21.50 26.64
C ALA A 644 2.60 21.18 27.95
N PRO A 645 3.58 20.25 27.94
CA PRO A 645 4.51 20.08 29.06
C PRO A 645 5.31 21.37 29.32
N ASP A 646 5.71 21.57 30.58
CA ASP A 646 6.39 22.80 31.03
C ASP A 646 7.66 23.11 30.19
N GLN A 647 7.81 24.38 29.80
CA GLN A 647 8.91 24.87 28.96
C GLN A 647 10.29 24.70 29.65
N SER A 648 10.29 24.66 30.99
CA SER A 648 11.48 24.47 31.81
C SER A 648 12.20 23.14 31.53
N VAL A 649 11.50 22.11 31.04
CA VAL A 649 12.07 20.79 30.73
C VAL A 649 13.11 20.85 29.59
N ARG A 650 13.06 21.90 28.76
CA ARG A 650 14.03 22.15 27.67
C ARG A 650 15.14 23.12 28.08
N ASN A 651 15.01 23.80 29.24
CA ASN A 651 16.01 24.70 29.79
C ASN A 651 17.02 23.90 30.61
N VAL A 652 18.15 23.54 29.99
CA VAL A 652 19.30 22.99 30.74
C VAL A 652 20.42 24.02 30.71
N GLU A 653 20.77 24.57 31.87
CA GLU A 653 21.97 25.39 32.05
C GLU A 653 23.20 24.62 31.56
N ILE A 654 23.96 25.21 30.65
CA ILE A 654 25.23 24.66 30.19
C ILE A 654 26.24 24.86 31.33
N LEU A 655 26.46 23.84 32.14
CA LEU A 655 27.57 23.79 33.08
C LEU A 655 28.89 23.92 32.28
N ARG A 656 29.52 25.10 32.36
CA ARG A 656 30.90 25.31 31.90
C ARG A 656 31.83 24.57 32.85
N GLU A 657 32.29 23.37 32.47
CA GLU A 657 33.38 22.68 33.16
C GLU A 657 34.70 23.45 32.99
N TRP A 658 35.03 24.20 34.04
CA TRP A 658 36.34 24.51 34.62
C TRP A 658 37.62 24.29 33.79
N ALA A 659 38.27 25.40 33.43
CA ALA A 659 39.71 25.48 33.24
C ALA A 659 40.43 25.44 34.60
N PRO A 660 41.64 24.85 34.73
CA PRO A 660 42.26 24.58 36.02
C PRO A 660 42.73 25.87 36.74
N ILE A 661 42.48 25.94 38.04
CA ILE A 661 42.89 27.05 38.93
C ILE A 661 44.31 26.85 39.49
N VAL A 662 45.09 27.93 39.43
CA VAL A 662 46.16 28.30 40.38
C VAL A 662 45.79 29.71 40.86
N GLY A 663 45.63 30.08 42.13
CA GLY A 663 45.59 29.38 43.41
C GLY A 663 45.26 30.40 44.53
N LYS A 664 44.87 29.87 45.71
CA LYS A 664 44.83 30.49 47.07
C LYS A 664 43.83 31.68 47.26
N THR A 665 43.05 31.84 48.34
CA THR A 665 43.08 31.34 49.73
C THR A 665 41.73 31.63 50.45
N LYS A 666 41.30 30.68 51.30
CA LYS A 666 40.46 30.73 52.54
C LYS A 666 39.40 31.84 52.81
N GLN A 667 38.14 31.36 52.88
CA GLN A 667 36.95 31.64 53.75
C GLN A 667 37.18 32.24 55.17
N PRO A 668 36.15 32.73 55.96
CA PRO A 668 34.72 32.29 56.00
C PRO A 668 33.57 33.29 56.38
N LYS A 669 32.32 32.87 56.05
CA LYS A 669 30.98 32.91 56.70
C LYS A 669 30.49 34.00 57.68
N SER A 670 29.22 34.44 57.49
CA SER A 670 28.04 34.33 58.42
C SER A 670 26.86 35.18 57.85
N ASP A 671 25.72 34.61 57.45
CA ASP A 671 24.47 34.32 58.20
C ASP A 671 23.50 35.53 58.42
N ASP A 672 22.24 35.21 58.14
CA ASP A 672 20.95 35.72 58.64
C ASP A 672 20.25 37.02 58.15
N LYS A 673 19.08 36.75 57.55
CA LYS A 673 17.75 37.37 57.70
C LYS A 673 17.61 38.67 58.53
N PHE A 674 17.00 39.69 57.95
CA PHE A 674 16.06 40.58 58.67
C PHE A 674 15.07 41.28 57.71
N TYR A 675 13.90 41.61 58.26
CA TYR A 675 12.62 41.98 57.64
C TYR A 675 12.50 43.49 57.35
N SER A 676 11.46 43.79 56.54
CA SER A 676 10.68 45.04 56.40
C SER A 676 11.34 46.28 55.79
N ASP A 677 10.85 46.85 54.69
CA ASP A 677 9.52 47.45 54.35
C ASP A 677 9.52 48.97 54.62
N ASP A 678 8.77 49.68 53.78
CA ASP A 678 8.42 51.12 53.83
C ASP A 678 9.50 52.11 53.38
N GLU A 679 9.23 53.23 52.72
CA GLU A 679 8.19 53.73 51.80
C GLU A 679 8.73 55.11 51.33
N ASP A 680 8.12 55.66 50.28
CA ASP A 680 8.04 57.09 49.95
C ASP A 680 9.19 57.84 49.24
N GLU A 681 8.93 58.06 47.93
CA GLU A 681 8.71 59.35 47.27
C GLU A 681 9.59 60.56 47.66
N LYS A 682 10.30 61.12 46.67
CA LYS A 682 9.90 62.40 46.04
C LYS A 682 10.81 62.85 44.89
N GLU A 683 10.12 63.51 43.97
CA GLU A 683 10.52 64.16 42.73
C GLU A 683 11.40 65.42 42.94
N GLU A 684 12.25 65.73 41.97
CA GLU A 684 12.18 66.91 41.08
C GLU A 684 13.56 67.37 40.57
N GLU A 685 13.57 67.67 39.27
CA GLU A 685 14.24 68.76 38.51
C GLU A 685 15.68 69.20 38.88
N GLY A 686 16.62 69.48 37.97
CA GLY A 686 16.61 69.84 36.56
C GLY A 686 17.82 70.77 36.30
N SER A 687 18.31 70.79 35.05
CA SER A 687 19.17 71.84 34.43
C SER A 687 20.64 71.97 34.95
N ASP A 688 21.69 72.37 34.22
CA ASP A 688 21.97 72.83 32.85
C ASP A 688 23.49 72.61 32.57
N SER A 689 23.90 72.27 31.34
CA SER A 689 24.68 73.09 30.37
C SER A 689 25.88 73.90 30.94
N SER A 690 27.07 74.04 30.36
CA SER A 690 27.59 73.90 28.98
C SER A 690 29.11 74.27 28.95
N GLY A 691 29.78 74.05 27.80
CA GLY A 691 31.06 74.71 27.41
C GLY A 691 32.17 73.73 26.98
N SER A 692 32.22 73.23 25.73
CA SER A 692 32.71 73.81 24.45
C SER A 692 34.24 73.81 24.25
N GLY A 693 34.65 73.40 23.04
CA GLY A 693 36.04 73.39 22.55
C GLY A 693 36.18 72.49 21.31
N SER A 694 35.97 73.07 20.12
CA SER A 694 35.97 72.46 18.78
C SER A 694 37.31 72.61 18.04
N GLU A 695 37.57 71.72 17.06
CA GLU A 695 38.26 71.88 15.75
C GLU A 695 38.60 70.45 15.23
N ASP A 696 38.42 70.00 13.99
CA ASP A 696 37.72 70.49 12.79
C ASP A 696 37.65 69.39 11.69
N SER A 697 36.72 69.58 10.73
CA SER A 697 36.65 69.11 9.32
C SER A 697 35.79 67.89 8.87
N SER A 698 34.53 68.21 8.51
CA SER A 698 33.76 67.96 7.24
C SER A 698 33.47 66.52 6.74
N SER A 699 32.23 65.99 6.84
CA SER A 699 30.98 66.17 6.02
C SER A 699 31.06 65.58 4.59
N SER A 700 30.10 64.88 3.98
CA SER A 700 28.66 64.63 4.20
C SER A 700 28.18 63.49 3.28
N SER A 701 26.99 62.97 3.58
CA SER A 701 26.17 61.93 2.93
C SER A 701 25.80 62.12 1.44
N SER A 702 25.58 61.01 0.71
CA SER A 702 24.25 60.53 0.20
C SER A 702 24.37 59.41 -0.85
N SER A 703 23.44 58.44 -0.74
CA SER A 703 22.88 57.45 -1.69
C SER A 703 23.33 57.36 -3.15
N GLU A 704 23.54 56.13 -3.66
CA GLU A 704 22.80 55.44 -4.75
C GLU A 704 23.58 54.20 -5.25
N GLY A 705 22.87 53.18 -5.75
CA GLY A 705 23.45 51.88 -6.12
C GLY A 705 24.07 51.84 -7.52
N LEU A 706 24.91 50.81 -7.78
CA LEU A 706 25.02 50.06 -9.05
C LEU A 706 26.19 49.05 -9.00
N PHE A 707 25.98 47.91 -9.65
CA PHE A 707 26.97 46.86 -9.97
C PHE A 707 28.03 47.36 -10.96
N LEU A 708 29.34 47.06 -10.76
CA LEU A 708 30.18 46.32 -11.74
C LEU A 708 31.64 46.07 -11.26
N SER A 709 32.05 44.80 -11.32
CA SER A 709 33.33 44.23 -11.81
C SER A 709 34.59 45.12 -11.95
N VAL A 710 35.69 44.70 -11.32
CA VAL A 710 37.03 44.72 -11.96
C VAL A 710 37.77 43.41 -11.71
N ARG A 711 38.14 42.76 -12.81
CA ARG A 711 39.03 41.60 -12.96
C ARG A 711 40.50 42.03 -12.79
N PHE A 712 41.33 41.11 -12.30
CA PHE A 712 42.68 40.93 -12.85
C PHE A 712 42.82 39.53 -13.47
N THR A 713 43.34 39.51 -14.69
CA THR A 713 43.79 38.39 -15.54
C THR A 713 45.21 38.79 -15.98
N VAL A 714 46.24 37.98 -16.27
CA VAL A 714 46.47 36.63 -16.84
C VAL A 714 47.91 36.24 -16.39
N SER A 715 48.34 34.98 -16.21
CA SER A 715 49.09 34.15 -17.21
C SER A 715 50.10 33.25 -16.47
N GLY A 716 50.28 32.00 -16.93
CA GLY A 716 51.51 31.22 -16.69
C GLY A 716 51.32 29.84 -16.08
N ALA A 717 51.67 28.82 -16.86
CA ALA A 717 51.48 27.39 -16.60
C ALA A 717 52.42 26.79 -15.54
N PHE A 718 51.94 25.77 -14.81
CA PHE A 718 52.74 24.61 -14.40
C PHE A 718 51.85 23.35 -14.38
N SER A 719 52.44 22.23 -14.78
CA SER A 719 51.81 20.96 -15.15
C SER A 719 52.25 19.82 -14.21
N PHE A 720 51.31 18.92 -13.86
CA PHE A 720 51.45 17.53 -13.34
C PHE A 720 52.18 17.34 -11.97
N HIS A 721 51.80 16.44 -11.05
CA HIS A 721 51.21 15.10 -11.13
C HIS A 721 50.58 14.69 -9.76
N GLU A 722 49.79 13.60 -9.74
CA GLU A 722 49.17 12.91 -8.57
C GLU A 722 47.86 13.45 -7.96
N ALA A 723 46.76 13.27 -8.71
CA ALA A 723 45.43 13.03 -8.12
C ALA A 723 44.59 12.18 -9.09
N LYS A 724 44.75 10.85 -9.04
CA LYS A 724 43.97 9.93 -9.87
C LYS A 724 43.64 8.65 -9.10
N LEU A 725 42.64 8.70 -8.22
CA LEU A 725 41.65 7.63 -7.97
C LEU A 725 40.63 8.02 -6.88
N MET A 726 39.79 9.03 -7.11
CA MET A 726 38.54 9.18 -6.33
C MET A 726 37.61 10.23 -6.95
N LEU A 727 37.17 10.02 -8.19
CA LEU A 727 36.06 10.80 -8.77
C LEU A 727 35.61 10.17 -10.09
N LEU A 728 34.66 9.22 -10.02
CA LEU A 728 33.83 8.90 -11.19
C LEU A 728 32.52 8.19 -10.82
N VAL A 729 31.57 8.90 -10.20
CA VAL A 729 30.11 8.74 -10.37
C VAL A 729 29.55 10.10 -9.89
N ILE A 730 29.07 11.02 -10.72
CA ILE A 730 27.73 11.05 -11.33
C ILE A 730 27.80 12.06 -12.50
N SER A 731 27.41 11.64 -13.69
CA SER A 731 26.54 12.41 -14.60
C SER A 731 26.20 11.51 -15.79
N ILE A 732 24.93 11.38 -16.14
CA ILE A 732 24.41 11.40 -17.52
C ILE A 732 22.89 11.31 -17.41
N THR A 733 22.22 12.42 -17.73
CA THR A 733 20.89 12.39 -18.33
C THR A 733 21.03 12.68 -19.82
N ASN A 734 20.30 11.86 -20.57
CA ASN A 734 19.86 11.98 -21.96
C ASN A 734 20.76 11.50 -23.10
N ILE A 735 20.18 10.48 -23.73
CA ILE A 735 20.52 9.71 -24.92
C ILE A 735 19.92 10.41 -26.15
N SER A 736 20.56 10.28 -27.31
CA SER A 736 19.84 10.17 -28.58
C SER A 736 20.24 8.85 -29.25
N MET A 737 19.22 8.13 -29.71
CA MET A 737 19.22 6.74 -30.18
C MET A 737 19.56 6.62 -31.67
N THR A 738 20.35 5.61 -32.06
CA THR A 738 20.16 4.83 -33.30
C THR A 738 20.85 3.44 -33.23
N GLY A 739 20.13 2.38 -33.64
CA GLY A 739 20.70 1.16 -34.24
C GLY A 739 20.81 -0.12 -33.38
N PHE A 740 19.94 -1.11 -33.65
CA PHE A 740 19.89 -2.45 -33.03
C PHE A 740 20.98 -3.42 -33.55
N GLY A 741 21.43 -4.36 -32.71
CA GLY A 741 22.19 -5.55 -33.15
C GLY A 741 22.85 -6.38 -32.03
N SER A 742 22.09 -7.31 -31.44
CA SER A 742 22.51 -8.59 -30.81
C SER A 742 23.79 -8.66 -29.92
N PHE A 743 23.61 -8.83 -28.60
CA PHE A 743 24.18 -9.90 -27.74
C PHE A 743 24.02 -9.54 -26.24
N LEU A 744 23.30 -10.37 -25.47
CA LEU A 744 23.36 -10.46 -24.00
C LEU A 744 24.62 -11.26 -23.58
N PRO A 745 25.07 -11.28 -22.30
CA PRO A 745 24.64 -10.53 -21.10
C PRO A 745 25.83 -9.88 -20.33
N LYS A 746 25.60 -8.77 -19.61
CA LYS A 746 26.42 -8.30 -18.47
C LYS A 746 25.74 -7.13 -17.78
N LEU A 747 24.95 -7.41 -16.73
CA LEU A 747 24.43 -6.39 -15.83
C LEU A 747 24.13 -6.99 -14.44
N GLU A 748 25.18 -7.27 -13.67
CA GLU A 748 25.02 -7.52 -12.22
C GLU A 748 26.18 -6.87 -11.46
N PHE A 749 25.92 -5.66 -10.96
CA PHE A 749 26.72 -5.02 -9.91
C PHE A 749 25.81 -4.19 -8.97
N ILE A 750 24.54 -4.58 -8.85
CA ILE A 750 23.54 -3.99 -7.93
C ILE A 750 23.24 -4.95 -6.76
N THR A 751 24.02 -6.01 -6.56
CA THR A 751 23.69 -7.09 -5.60
C THR A 751 24.07 -6.80 -4.14
N ILE A 752 24.68 -5.65 -3.81
CA ILE A 752 25.10 -5.37 -2.41
C ILE A 752 24.18 -4.37 -1.69
N MET A 753 23.31 -3.65 -2.39
CA MET A 753 22.20 -2.89 -1.76
C MET A 753 20.86 -3.65 -1.81
N ILE A 754 20.83 -4.78 -2.51
CA ILE A 754 19.61 -5.58 -2.73
C ILE A 754 19.42 -6.68 -1.65
N SER A 755 20.43 -7.02 -0.84
CA SER A 755 20.28 -7.99 0.25
C SER A 755 19.47 -7.51 1.46
N PHE A 756 19.12 -6.23 1.56
CA PHE A 756 18.11 -5.76 2.54
C PHE A 756 16.69 -5.71 1.95
N PHE A 757 16.53 -5.82 0.63
CA PHE A 757 15.24 -5.77 -0.06
C PHE A 757 14.69 -7.17 -0.42
N TYR A 758 15.52 -8.22 -0.44
CA TYR A 758 15.12 -9.55 -0.92
C TYR A 758 14.38 -10.43 0.09
N ASP A 759 14.43 -10.14 1.39
CA ASP A 759 13.58 -10.84 2.37
C ASP A 759 12.16 -10.26 2.45
N PHE A 760 11.94 -9.05 1.89
CA PHE A 760 10.64 -8.37 1.91
C PHE A 760 9.83 -8.56 0.62
N PHE A 761 10.48 -8.82 -0.52
CA PHE A 761 9.82 -8.85 -1.84
C PHE A 761 9.32 -10.25 -2.27
N PHE A 762 9.57 -11.31 -1.50
CA PHE A 762 9.11 -12.67 -1.84
C PHE A 762 7.62 -12.93 -1.51
N PHE A 763 6.90 -11.97 -0.91
CA PHE A 763 5.49 -12.16 -0.51
C PHE A 763 4.46 -11.45 -1.41
N CYS A 764 4.86 -10.55 -2.31
CA CYS A 764 3.91 -9.71 -3.06
C CYS A 764 4.31 -9.46 -4.52
N GLN A 765 4.24 -10.46 -5.41
CA GLN A 765 3.84 -10.23 -6.82
C GLN A 765 3.60 -11.55 -7.59
N HIS A 766 2.42 -12.15 -7.43
CA HIS A 766 1.83 -12.94 -8.50
C HIS A 766 0.33 -12.64 -8.54
N CYS A 767 -0.06 -11.60 -9.29
CA CYS A 767 -1.39 -11.46 -9.87
C CYS A 767 -1.44 -10.32 -10.91
N LEU A 768 -1.66 -10.74 -12.18
CA LEU A 768 -2.45 -10.09 -13.25
C LEU A 768 -1.82 -8.88 -13.99
N PHE A 769 -1.85 -8.73 -15.32
CA PHE A 769 -2.73 -9.23 -16.39
C PHE A 769 -1.99 -9.41 -17.74
N PRO A 770 -2.49 -10.27 -18.67
CA PRO A 770 -2.01 -10.41 -20.04
C PRO A 770 -2.86 -9.63 -21.08
N GLN A 771 -2.23 -9.24 -22.18
CA GLN A 771 -2.85 -8.96 -23.49
C GLN A 771 -1.90 -9.47 -24.58
N ASN A 772 -2.30 -9.88 -25.78
CA ASN A 772 -3.49 -10.50 -26.36
C ASN A 772 -3.04 -10.78 -27.81
N ASP A 773 -3.19 -12.00 -28.37
CA ASP A 773 -3.46 -12.14 -29.81
C ASP A 773 -3.88 -13.55 -30.23
N SER A 774 -4.71 -13.55 -31.27
CA SER A 774 -5.74 -14.53 -31.64
C SER A 774 -5.28 -15.85 -32.32
N LYS A 775 -5.98 -16.95 -32.03
CA LYS A 775 -6.85 -17.75 -32.96
C LYS A 775 -7.26 -19.11 -32.33
N ASN A 776 -8.57 -19.36 -32.26
CA ASN A 776 -9.28 -20.56 -31.75
C ASN A 776 -9.33 -21.70 -32.81
N PRO A 777 -9.86 -22.93 -32.52
CA PRO A 777 -10.29 -23.56 -31.24
C PRO A 777 -9.87 -25.05 -31.05
N THR A 778 -9.86 -25.59 -29.82
CA THR A 778 -10.43 -26.91 -29.38
C THR A 778 -10.01 -27.25 -27.94
N PHE A 779 -10.99 -27.46 -27.05
CA PHE A 779 -10.79 -27.64 -25.60
C PHE A 779 -10.53 -29.12 -25.24
N ARG A 780 -9.35 -29.40 -24.69
CA ARG A 780 -9.02 -30.56 -23.83
C ARG A 780 -8.22 -30.04 -22.64
N THR A 781 -8.77 -30.17 -21.45
CA THR A 781 -8.15 -29.76 -20.19
C THR A 781 -7.37 -30.91 -19.57
N SER A 782 -6.04 -30.77 -19.51
CA SER A 782 -5.17 -31.54 -18.62
C SER A 782 -3.92 -30.73 -18.30
N GLY A 783 -3.69 -30.50 -17.00
CA GLY A 783 -2.35 -30.33 -16.43
C GLY A 783 -1.88 -28.89 -16.17
N ILE A 784 -2.48 -28.20 -15.19
CA ILE A 784 -1.79 -27.15 -14.44
C ILE A 784 -1.88 -27.53 -12.96
N SER A 785 -0.73 -27.86 -12.37
CA SER A 785 -0.52 -28.03 -10.94
C SER A 785 -0.81 -26.72 -10.21
N LEU A 786 -1.93 -26.68 -9.49
CA LEU A 786 -2.19 -25.65 -8.48
C LEU A 786 -1.08 -25.66 -7.43
N PHE A 787 -0.59 -24.48 -7.08
CA PHE A 787 -0.03 -24.26 -5.75
C PHE A 787 -1.09 -24.66 -4.73
N HIS A 788 -0.80 -25.71 -3.97
CA HIS A 788 -1.64 -26.20 -2.88
C HIS A 788 -1.57 -25.18 -1.72
N MET A 789 -2.43 -24.15 -1.75
CA MET A 789 -2.77 -23.40 -0.54
C MET A 789 -3.58 -24.34 0.36
N SER A 790 -2.89 -25.02 1.27
CA SER A 790 -3.54 -25.78 2.33
C SER A 790 -4.21 -24.82 3.30
N PHE A 791 -5.48 -24.47 3.02
CA PHE A 791 -6.34 -23.84 4.02
C PHE A 791 -6.52 -24.81 5.19
N GLN A 792 -6.14 -24.39 6.39
CA GLN A 792 -6.40 -25.15 7.61
C GLN A 792 -7.90 -25.08 7.90
N VAL A 793 -8.61 -26.19 7.66
CA VAL A 793 -9.95 -26.37 8.21
C VAL A 793 -9.79 -26.52 9.72
N THR A 794 -10.29 -25.54 10.48
CA THR A 794 -10.24 -25.56 11.95
C THR A 794 -11.39 -26.39 12.52
N THR A 795 -11.15 -26.98 13.70
CA THR A 795 -12.14 -27.79 14.42
C THR A 795 -13.31 -26.92 14.91
N SER A 796 -14.54 -27.43 14.73
CA SER A 796 -15.80 -26.74 15.00
C SER A 796 -15.89 -26.09 16.40
N SER A 797 -16.50 -24.91 16.47
CA SER A 797 -17.01 -24.34 17.72
C SER A 797 -18.23 -25.15 18.21
N PHE A 798 -18.15 -25.64 19.44
CA PHE A 798 -19.15 -26.54 20.05
C PHE A 798 -20.54 -25.86 20.18
N GLY A 799 -21.44 -26.17 19.25
CA GLY A 799 -22.89 -26.01 19.39
C GLY A 799 -23.56 -27.33 19.81
N PRO A 800 -24.76 -27.29 20.41
CA PRO A 800 -25.50 -28.52 20.74
C PRO A 800 -25.89 -29.29 19.46
N LEU A 801 -25.46 -30.54 19.33
CA LEU A 801 -25.77 -31.38 18.18
C LEU A 801 -27.23 -31.79 18.16
N LYS A 802 -27.93 -31.45 17.08
CA LYS A 802 -29.32 -31.88 16.87
C LYS A 802 -29.34 -33.28 16.26
N THR A 803 -30.01 -34.20 16.93
CA THR A 803 -30.19 -35.58 16.46
C THR A 803 -31.54 -35.71 15.76
N TYR A 804 -31.55 -36.37 14.61
CA TYR A 804 -32.71 -36.63 13.78
C TYR A 804 -33.00 -38.13 13.77
N GLU A 805 -34.28 -38.49 13.70
CA GLU A 805 -34.68 -39.88 13.59
C GLU A 805 -34.69 -40.31 12.11
N LEU A 806 -33.99 -41.40 11.80
CA LEU A 806 -33.89 -41.97 10.44
C LEU A 806 -34.81 -43.17 10.26
N LEU A 807 -34.90 -44.03 11.28
CA LEU A 807 -35.73 -45.23 11.31
C LEU A 807 -36.21 -45.50 12.73
N HIS A 808 -37.52 -45.54 12.93
CA HIS A 808 -38.13 -45.83 14.22
C HIS A 808 -38.15 -47.34 14.48
N HIS A 809 -38.00 -47.77 15.74
CA HIS A 809 -37.91 -49.20 16.09
C HIS A 809 -39.13 -50.03 15.64
N MET A 810 -40.33 -49.41 15.61
CA MET A 810 -41.56 -50.07 15.13
C MET A 810 -41.58 -50.31 13.61
N THR A 811 -40.99 -49.41 12.82
CA THR A 811 -40.95 -49.53 11.36
C THR A 811 -39.73 -50.32 10.89
N GLY A 812 -38.64 -50.29 11.66
CA GLY A 812 -37.42 -51.06 11.41
C GLY A 812 -37.42 -52.48 11.98
N LYS A 813 -38.60 -53.01 12.38
CA LYS A 813 -38.76 -54.36 12.95
C LYS A 813 -37.74 -54.69 14.04
N GLY A 814 -37.48 -53.73 14.93
CA GLY A 814 -36.50 -53.86 16.02
C GLY A 814 -35.18 -53.10 15.79
N LEU A 815 -34.80 -52.78 14.55
CA LEU A 815 -33.70 -51.85 14.27
C LEU A 815 -34.21 -50.40 14.35
N SER A 816 -33.52 -49.56 15.11
CA SER A 816 -33.74 -48.10 15.10
C SER A 816 -32.48 -47.37 14.69
N ALA A 817 -32.64 -46.30 13.92
CA ALA A 817 -31.54 -45.50 13.42
C ALA A 817 -31.81 -44.02 13.69
N LYS A 818 -30.83 -43.32 14.24
CA LYS A 818 -30.81 -41.87 14.41
C LYS A 818 -29.56 -41.31 13.74
N TYR A 819 -29.59 -40.07 13.26
CA TYR A 819 -28.41 -39.45 12.66
C TYR A 819 -28.19 -38.03 13.17
N HIS A 820 -26.95 -37.57 13.11
CA HIS A 820 -26.60 -36.18 13.35
C HIS A 820 -25.41 -35.77 12.50
N PHE A 821 -25.28 -34.47 12.27
CA PHE A 821 -24.15 -33.88 11.55
C PHE A 821 -23.07 -33.50 12.56
N PRO A 822 -21.92 -34.20 12.61
CA PRO A 822 -20.84 -33.90 13.56
C PRO A 822 -20.16 -32.54 13.32
N ARG A 823 -20.42 -31.88 12.18
CA ARG A 823 -19.77 -30.61 11.76
C ARG A 823 -18.24 -30.65 11.77
N GLN A 824 -17.70 -31.84 11.56
CA GLN A 824 -16.28 -32.11 11.40
C GLN A 824 -15.97 -32.37 9.93
N PRO A 825 -14.74 -32.09 9.48
CA PRO A 825 -14.30 -32.44 8.13
C PRO A 825 -14.50 -33.94 7.88
N CYS A 826 -15.06 -34.28 6.72
CA CYS A 826 -15.24 -35.68 6.36
C CYS A 826 -13.89 -36.35 6.13
N LEU A 827 -13.65 -37.47 6.81
CA LEU A 827 -12.39 -38.22 6.76
C LEU A 827 -12.13 -38.88 5.40
N TYR A 828 -13.19 -39.12 4.61
CA TYR A 828 -13.10 -39.82 3.34
C TYR A 828 -12.72 -38.89 2.19
N GLN A 829 -13.47 -37.79 2.01
CA GLN A 829 -13.23 -36.78 0.99
C GLN A 829 -13.64 -35.39 1.50
N PRO A 830 -12.84 -34.33 1.21
CA PRO A 830 -13.14 -32.96 1.66
C PRO A 830 -14.39 -32.37 1.01
N SER A 831 -14.86 -32.92 -0.12
CA SER A 831 -16.09 -32.50 -0.81
C SER A 831 -17.38 -33.10 -0.24
N MET A 832 -17.27 -34.05 0.70
CA MET A 832 -18.42 -34.74 1.29
C MET A 832 -18.77 -34.19 2.67
N VAL A 833 -20.05 -34.21 3.01
CA VAL A 833 -20.54 -33.88 4.35
C VAL A 833 -20.51 -35.14 5.21
N ALA A 834 -19.85 -35.07 6.36
CA ALA A 834 -19.82 -36.17 7.33
C ALA A 834 -21.19 -36.29 8.02
N VAL A 835 -21.69 -37.52 8.15
CA VAL A 835 -22.91 -37.86 8.87
C VAL A 835 -22.63 -39.04 9.80
N GLN A 836 -23.01 -38.90 11.07
CA GLN A 836 -22.94 -40.01 12.03
C GLN A 836 -24.32 -40.61 12.20
N VAL A 837 -24.42 -41.93 12.08
CA VAL A 837 -25.65 -42.70 12.26
C VAL A 837 -25.49 -43.61 13.47
N ILE A 838 -26.42 -43.52 14.40
CA ILE A 838 -26.52 -44.32 15.62
C ILE A 838 -27.57 -45.39 15.37
N LEU A 839 -27.14 -46.64 15.28
CA LEU A 839 -27.98 -47.81 15.09
C LEU A 839 -28.18 -48.49 16.44
N THR A 840 -29.43 -48.74 16.83
CA THR A 840 -29.77 -49.37 18.12
C THR A 840 -30.69 -50.56 17.88
N ASN A 841 -30.30 -51.73 18.40
CA ASN A 841 -31.13 -52.93 18.36
C ASN A 841 -32.10 -52.92 19.55
N SER A 842 -33.39 -52.78 19.26
CA SER A 842 -34.50 -52.83 20.21
C SER A 842 -35.33 -54.11 20.10
N SER A 843 -34.80 -55.15 19.43
CA SER A 843 -35.42 -56.47 19.34
C SER A 843 -34.89 -57.45 20.40
N ASP A 844 -35.55 -58.59 20.53
CA ASP A 844 -35.16 -59.67 21.46
C ASP A 844 -34.08 -60.62 20.90
N HIS A 845 -33.61 -60.40 19.66
CA HIS A 845 -32.61 -61.23 18.98
C HIS A 845 -31.47 -60.38 18.39
N ALA A 846 -30.31 -60.98 18.12
CA ALA A 846 -29.18 -60.28 17.52
C ALA A 846 -29.45 -59.98 16.03
N LEU A 847 -29.17 -58.75 15.60
CA LEU A 847 -29.28 -58.35 14.19
C LEU A 847 -27.92 -58.53 13.51
N GLU A 848 -27.90 -59.24 12.38
CA GLU A 848 -26.67 -59.55 11.62
C GLU A 848 -26.60 -58.79 10.29
N GLU A 849 -25.37 -58.56 9.81
CA GLU A 849 -25.04 -57.97 8.51
C GLU A 849 -25.72 -56.61 8.22
N ILE A 850 -25.61 -55.65 9.14
CA ILE A 850 -26.18 -54.32 8.91
C ILE A 850 -25.27 -53.51 7.98
N HIS A 851 -25.77 -53.16 6.79
CA HIS A 851 -25.04 -52.42 5.76
C HIS A 851 -25.95 -51.49 4.97
N ILE A 852 -25.36 -50.68 4.08
CA ILE A 852 -26.10 -49.86 3.11
C ILE A 852 -26.17 -50.62 1.79
N GLY A 853 -27.37 -50.75 1.21
CA GLY A 853 -27.57 -51.49 -0.05
C GLY A 853 -27.01 -50.79 -1.29
N ASP A 854 -26.68 -51.56 -2.32
CA ASP A 854 -25.99 -51.12 -3.56
C ASP A 854 -26.80 -50.17 -4.48
N GLN A 855 -28.09 -49.95 -4.20
CA GLN A 855 -28.93 -49.06 -5.01
C GLN A 855 -28.89 -47.62 -4.49
N SER A 856 -27.78 -46.92 -4.72
CA SER A 856 -27.81 -45.45 -4.69
C SER A 856 -28.36 -44.93 -6.03
N PRO A 857 -29.21 -43.88 -6.05
CA PRO A 857 -29.57 -43.19 -7.28
C PRO A 857 -28.28 -42.72 -7.98
N ALA A 858 -28.18 -42.90 -9.30
CA ALA A 858 -26.99 -42.63 -10.11
C ALA A 858 -26.44 -41.17 -10.06
N SER A 859 -27.06 -40.28 -9.27
CA SER A 859 -26.70 -38.88 -9.11
C SER A 859 -26.07 -38.52 -7.76
N LEU A 860 -25.94 -39.45 -6.80
CA LEU A 860 -25.52 -39.11 -5.43
C LEU A 860 -24.39 -40.05 -4.94
N ASN A 861 -23.21 -39.48 -4.67
CA ASN A 861 -22.06 -40.23 -4.18
C ASN A 861 -22.14 -40.36 -2.66
N ILE A 862 -22.36 -41.59 -2.17
CA ILE A 862 -22.42 -41.91 -0.73
C ILE A 862 -21.25 -42.84 -0.40
N HIS A 863 -20.42 -42.43 0.56
CA HIS A 863 -19.43 -43.30 1.16
C HIS A 863 -20.06 -44.05 2.34
N CYS A 864 -20.33 -45.33 2.14
CA CYS A 864 -20.95 -46.20 3.14
C CYS A 864 -20.03 -46.49 4.33
N PHE A 865 -20.61 -46.86 5.46
CA PHE A 865 -19.87 -47.39 6.61
C PHE A 865 -19.64 -48.91 6.45
N ASN A 866 -18.66 -49.46 7.17
CA ASN A 866 -18.35 -50.89 7.12
C ASN A 866 -19.51 -51.74 7.66
N THR A 867 -19.80 -52.86 7.01
CA THR A 867 -20.85 -53.80 7.45
C THR A 867 -20.66 -54.19 8.92
N ILE A 868 -21.72 -54.02 9.71
CA ILE A 868 -21.75 -54.45 11.10
C ILE A 868 -22.14 -55.92 11.10
N GLU A 869 -21.21 -56.79 11.45
CA GLU A 869 -21.41 -58.24 11.41
C GLU A 869 -22.55 -58.69 12.35
N ARG A 870 -22.61 -58.12 13.56
CA ARG A 870 -23.59 -58.49 14.58
C ARG A 870 -23.83 -57.38 15.62
N LEU A 871 -25.10 -57.11 15.93
CA LEU A 871 -25.54 -56.14 16.94
C LEU A 871 -26.47 -56.81 17.96
N GLU A 872 -26.02 -56.94 19.20
CA GLU A 872 -26.75 -57.61 20.29
C GLU A 872 -28.01 -56.84 20.74
N PRO A 873 -29.03 -57.52 21.32
CA PRO A 873 -30.22 -56.88 21.90
C PRO A 873 -29.87 -55.77 22.90
N GLY A 874 -30.44 -54.58 22.72
CA GLY A 874 -30.21 -53.41 23.57
C GLY A 874 -28.88 -52.68 23.30
N ALA A 875 -28.02 -53.18 22.42
CA ALA A 875 -26.77 -52.53 22.05
C ALA A 875 -26.99 -51.42 21.00
N SER A 876 -26.17 -50.37 21.09
CA SER A 876 -26.10 -49.30 20.10
C SER A 876 -24.69 -49.13 19.55
N VAL A 877 -24.59 -48.83 18.26
CA VAL A 877 -23.33 -48.60 17.55
C VAL A 877 -23.44 -47.32 16.72
N THR A 878 -22.39 -46.50 16.79
CA THR A 878 -22.29 -45.26 16.00
C THR A 878 -21.35 -45.50 14.83
N VAL A 879 -21.84 -45.26 13.62
CA VAL A 879 -21.08 -45.39 12.37
C VAL A 879 -20.99 -44.04 11.66
N SER A 880 -19.90 -43.82 10.92
CA SER A 880 -19.66 -42.58 10.17
C SER A 880 -19.75 -42.84 8.67
N MET A 881 -20.56 -42.04 7.98
CA MET A 881 -20.72 -42.07 6.53
C MET A 881 -20.46 -40.69 5.92
N GLY A 882 -20.06 -40.65 4.65
CA GLY A 882 -19.89 -39.42 3.87
C GLY A 882 -20.97 -39.31 2.82
N ILE A 883 -21.61 -38.15 2.68
CA ILE A 883 -22.60 -37.90 1.63
C ILE A 883 -22.19 -36.67 0.82
N ASP A 884 -22.05 -36.82 -0.49
CA ASP A 884 -21.91 -35.69 -1.42
C ASP A 884 -23.29 -35.19 -1.83
N PHE A 885 -23.67 -34.01 -1.33
CA PHE A 885 -24.93 -33.36 -1.67
C PHE A 885 -24.83 -32.42 -2.88
N SER A 886 -23.62 -32.23 -3.45
CA SER A 886 -23.37 -31.33 -4.60
C SER A 886 -23.99 -29.94 -4.43
N ASP A 887 -23.85 -29.36 -3.23
CA ASP A 887 -24.43 -28.07 -2.80
C ASP A 887 -25.97 -27.97 -2.91
N SER A 888 -26.66 -29.11 -2.95
CA SER A 888 -28.12 -29.19 -3.04
C SER A 888 -28.77 -29.55 -1.71
N THR A 889 -30.00 -29.08 -1.48
CA THR A 889 -30.85 -29.48 -0.33
C THR A 889 -31.73 -30.70 -0.64
N GLN A 890 -31.45 -31.40 -1.74
CA GLN A 890 -32.13 -32.64 -2.10
C GLN A 890 -31.84 -33.75 -1.07
N ALA A 891 -32.86 -34.56 -0.78
CA ALA A 891 -32.71 -35.67 0.15
C ALA A 891 -31.89 -36.80 -0.47
N ALA A 892 -30.88 -37.27 0.25
CA ALA A 892 -30.13 -38.47 -0.09
C ALA A 892 -30.95 -39.70 0.32
N ASN A 893 -31.48 -40.42 -0.67
CA ASN A 893 -32.26 -41.64 -0.45
C ASN A 893 -31.35 -42.86 -0.61
N PHE A 894 -31.36 -43.75 0.38
CA PHE A 894 -30.62 -45.01 0.35
C PHE A 894 -31.35 -46.08 1.16
N GLN A 895 -30.88 -47.33 1.07
CA GLN A 895 -31.46 -48.45 1.80
C GLN A 895 -30.53 -48.92 2.91
N LEU A 896 -31.07 -49.07 4.11
CA LEU A 896 -30.42 -49.73 5.24
C LEU A 896 -30.86 -51.19 5.25
N CYS A 897 -29.93 -52.11 5.09
CA CYS A 897 -30.19 -53.54 4.95
C CYS A 897 -29.67 -54.28 6.18
N THR A 898 -30.45 -55.22 6.69
CA THR A 898 -29.99 -56.32 7.55
C THR A 898 -29.93 -57.59 6.71
N LYS A 899 -29.47 -58.70 7.29
CA LYS A 899 -29.47 -60.02 6.64
C LYS A 899 -30.85 -60.43 6.07
N GLU A 900 -31.94 -59.97 6.68
CA GLU A 900 -33.30 -60.44 6.37
C GLU A 900 -34.21 -59.34 5.78
N ASP A 901 -33.99 -58.06 6.13
CA ASP A 901 -34.90 -56.96 5.80
C ASP A 901 -34.16 -55.77 5.18
N GLN A 902 -34.88 -54.98 4.36
CA GLN A 902 -34.37 -53.76 3.73
C GLN A 902 -35.30 -52.58 4.04
N PHE A 903 -34.71 -51.46 4.47
CA PHE A 903 -35.42 -50.26 4.90
C PHE A 903 -34.99 -49.05 4.06
N SER A 904 -35.90 -48.47 3.28
CA SER A 904 -35.64 -47.23 2.55
C SER A 904 -35.67 -46.04 3.50
N VAL A 905 -34.56 -45.30 3.55
CA VAL A 905 -34.37 -44.14 4.43
C VAL A 905 -33.87 -42.94 3.63
N SER A 906 -34.13 -41.73 4.15
CA SER A 906 -33.72 -40.49 3.49
C SER A 906 -33.11 -39.50 4.47
N ILE A 907 -31.99 -38.91 4.07
CA ILE A 907 -31.31 -37.85 4.82
C ILE A 907 -31.39 -36.56 4.03
N GLN A 908 -32.08 -35.57 4.57
CA GLN A 908 -32.12 -34.23 4.00
C GLN A 908 -31.24 -33.27 4.81
N PRO A 909 -30.26 -32.60 4.19
CA PRO A 909 -29.41 -31.64 4.88
C PRO A 909 -30.14 -30.30 5.01
N ALA A 910 -30.03 -29.67 6.18
CA ALA A 910 -30.33 -28.24 6.28
C ALA A 910 -29.20 -27.45 5.60
N VAL A 911 -29.53 -26.28 5.02
CA VAL A 911 -28.55 -25.43 4.31
C VAL A 911 -27.32 -25.14 5.19
N GLY A 912 -27.52 -24.91 6.49
CA GLY A 912 -26.44 -24.62 7.43
C GLY A 912 -25.45 -25.77 7.68
N GLU A 913 -25.82 -27.01 7.36
CA GLU A 913 -24.95 -28.20 7.51
C GLU A 913 -24.12 -28.49 6.24
N LEU A 914 -24.47 -27.85 5.11
CA LEU A 914 -23.70 -27.90 3.87
C LEU A 914 -22.51 -26.91 3.88
N LEU A 915 -22.42 -26.11 4.93
CA LEU A 915 -21.38 -25.12 5.16
C LEU A 915 -20.24 -25.71 5.99
N MET A 916 -19.03 -25.26 5.72
CA MET A 916 -17.83 -25.55 6.51
C MET A 916 -17.21 -24.24 7.02
N PRO A 917 -16.74 -24.21 8.28
CA PRO A 917 -16.13 -23.02 8.84
C PRO A 917 -14.79 -22.75 8.14
N SER A 918 -14.58 -21.49 7.77
CA SER A 918 -13.33 -20.97 7.25
C SER A 918 -12.83 -19.86 8.18
N THR A 919 -11.51 -19.72 8.29
CA THR A 919 -10.88 -18.68 9.10
C THR A 919 -10.12 -17.72 8.19
N MET A 920 -10.51 -16.45 8.21
CA MET A 920 -9.81 -15.37 7.51
C MET A 920 -9.61 -14.15 8.41
N THR A 921 -8.76 -13.22 7.95
CA THR A 921 -8.55 -11.94 8.63
C THR A 921 -9.70 -10.97 8.34
N GLU A 922 -9.95 -10.00 9.23
CA GLU A 922 -10.96 -8.94 9.01
C GLU A 922 -10.72 -8.19 7.68
N GLN A 923 -9.46 -8.05 7.27
CA GLN A 923 -9.07 -7.39 6.01
C GLN A 923 -9.46 -8.21 4.78
N ASP A 924 -9.25 -9.53 4.82
CA ASP A 924 -9.58 -10.40 3.69
C ASP A 924 -11.08 -10.61 3.59
N PHE A 925 -11.78 -10.67 4.72
CA PHE A 925 -13.24 -10.66 4.77
C PHE A 925 -13.83 -9.43 4.06
N CYS A 926 -13.32 -8.23 4.36
CA CYS A 926 -13.77 -7.00 3.71
C CYS A 926 -13.49 -6.99 2.21
N LYS A 927 -12.37 -7.58 1.76
CA LYS A 927 -12.04 -7.70 0.32
C LYS A 927 -13.02 -8.63 -0.39
N GLU A 928 -13.28 -9.82 0.14
CA GLU A 928 -14.21 -10.78 -0.47
C GLU A 928 -15.65 -10.26 -0.44
N GLN A 929 -16.07 -9.65 0.66
CA GLN A 929 -17.37 -8.95 0.74
C GLN A 929 -17.48 -7.85 -0.33
N GLY A 930 -16.39 -7.12 -0.60
CA GLY A 930 -16.33 -6.11 -1.65
C GLY A 930 -16.57 -6.66 -3.06
N LYS A 931 -16.17 -7.92 -3.32
CA LYS A 931 -16.40 -8.59 -4.62
C LYS A 931 -17.85 -9.05 -4.80
N LEU A 932 -18.56 -9.30 -3.71
CA LEU A 932 -19.91 -9.89 -3.69
C LEU A 932 -21.04 -8.84 -3.56
N GLN A 933 -20.74 -7.55 -3.71
CA GLN A 933 -21.75 -6.48 -3.59
C GLN A 933 -22.79 -6.50 -4.73
N GLY A 934 -24.00 -6.04 -4.44
CA GLY A 934 -25.07 -5.88 -5.44
C GLY A 934 -26.06 -7.05 -5.46
N MET A 935 -26.06 -7.85 -6.53
CA MET A 935 -27.07 -8.91 -6.74
C MET A 935 -26.90 -10.13 -5.81
N ASN A 936 -25.75 -10.24 -5.13
CA ASN A 936 -25.41 -11.35 -4.24
C ASN A 936 -25.56 -10.98 -2.75
N GLU A 937 -26.05 -9.77 -2.44
CA GLU A 937 -26.29 -9.32 -1.07
C GLU A 937 -27.77 -9.51 -0.69
N THR A 938 -28.02 -10.23 0.41
CA THR A 938 -29.35 -10.38 1.00
C THR A 938 -29.34 -9.86 2.43
N SER A 939 -30.22 -8.93 2.76
CA SER A 939 -30.33 -8.35 4.10
C SER A 939 -31.74 -8.55 4.68
N ALA A 940 -31.81 -8.86 5.97
CA ALA A 940 -33.06 -9.05 6.71
C ALA A 940 -32.94 -8.52 8.13
N THR A 941 -34.02 -7.93 8.66
CA THR A 941 -34.08 -7.40 10.03
C THR A 941 -34.85 -8.36 10.92
N ILE A 942 -34.27 -8.77 12.05
CA ILE A 942 -34.89 -9.71 12.99
C ILE A 942 -35.18 -9.00 14.31
N THR A 943 -36.40 -9.13 14.83
CA THR A 943 -36.80 -8.59 16.14
C THR A 943 -36.43 -9.60 17.23
N MET A 944 -35.61 -9.21 18.20
CA MET A 944 -35.18 -10.09 19.30
C MET A 944 -35.64 -9.58 20.66
N ALA A 945 -35.99 -10.50 21.56
CA ALA A 945 -36.28 -10.18 22.97
C ALA A 945 -35.02 -9.72 23.70
N THR A 946 -35.14 -8.73 24.59
CA THR A 946 -34.04 -8.02 25.27
C THR A 946 -33.06 -8.92 26.04
N ALA A 947 -33.46 -10.14 26.42
CA ALA A 947 -32.61 -11.11 27.10
C ALA A 947 -31.54 -11.78 26.20
N ASN A 948 -31.68 -11.70 24.87
CA ASN A 948 -30.79 -12.36 23.90
C ASN A 948 -29.91 -11.39 23.08
N ALA A 949 -29.73 -10.15 23.55
CA ALA A 949 -29.08 -9.09 22.78
C ALA A 949 -27.54 -9.03 22.88
N SER A 950 -26.89 -9.94 23.62
CA SER A 950 -25.43 -9.97 23.72
C SER A 950 -24.80 -10.65 22.51
N ARG A 951 -23.64 -10.15 22.05
CA ARG A 951 -22.85 -10.70 20.93
C ARG A 951 -22.66 -12.22 21.05
N GLN A 952 -22.32 -12.69 22.25
CA GLN A 952 -22.12 -14.11 22.53
C GLN A 952 -23.40 -14.95 22.40
N ALA A 953 -24.57 -14.40 22.79
CA ALA A 953 -25.85 -15.09 22.66
C ALA A 953 -26.27 -15.21 21.20
N ILE A 954 -26.05 -14.17 20.39
CA ILE A 954 -26.31 -14.17 18.95
C ILE A 954 -25.41 -15.18 18.25
N ASN A 955 -24.10 -15.15 18.50
CA ASN A 955 -23.16 -16.10 17.91
C ASN A 955 -23.51 -17.54 18.29
N LYS A 956 -23.89 -17.80 19.55
CA LYS A 956 -24.32 -19.13 20.00
C LYS A 956 -25.59 -19.63 19.27
N GLN A 957 -26.54 -18.75 18.99
CA GLN A 957 -27.75 -19.11 18.24
C GLN A 957 -27.44 -19.38 16.76
N VAL A 958 -26.61 -18.55 16.12
CA VAL A 958 -26.19 -18.76 14.73
C VAL A 958 -25.39 -20.06 14.59
N LEU A 959 -24.42 -20.27 15.48
CA LEU A 959 -23.64 -21.51 15.54
C LEU A 959 -24.47 -22.74 15.90
N SER A 960 -25.71 -22.61 16.39
CA SER A 960 -26.61 -23.76 16.57
C SER A 960 -27.28 -24.19 15.26
N VAL A 961 -27.44 -23.27 14.30
CA VAL A 961 -28.18 -23.49 13.04
C VAL A 961 -27.26 -23.68 11.83
N ALA A 962 -26.07 -23.08 11.84
CA ALA A 962 -25.13 -23.13 10.72
C ALA A 962 -23.70 -23.39 11.20
N ASN A 963 -22.95 -24.14 10.39
CA ASN A 963 -21.55 -24.48 10.62
C ASN A 963 -20.62 -23.41 10.02
N VAL A 964 -20.45 -22.31 10.74
CA VAL A 964 -19.72 -21.10 10.30
C VAL A 964 -18.56 -20.77 11.26
N GLY A 965 -17.48 -20.17 10.74
CA GLY A 965 -16.34 -19.68 11.52
C GLY A 965 -16.52 -18.23 11.96
N GLU A 966 -16.06 -17.86 13.15
CA GLU A 966 -16.04 -16.46 13.60
C GLU A 966 -14.77 -15.74 13.14
N VAL A 967 -14.95 -14.61 12.46
CA VAL A 967 -13.86 -13.72 12.07
C VAL A 967 -13.60 -12.74 13.23
N PRO A 968 -12.36 -12.66 13.75
CA PRO A 968 -12.02 -11.72 14.81
C PRO A 968 -12.24 -10.28 14.31
N SER A 969 -13.17 -9.55 14.94
CA SER A 969 -13.50 -8.16 14.58
C SER A 969 -13.10 -7.18 15.70
N SER A 970 -12.50 -6.05 15.30
CA SER A 970 -12.11 -4.96 16.21
C SER A 970 -13.29 -4.11 16.71
N GLN A 971 -14.46 -4.25 16.11
CA GLN A 971 -15.67 -3.48 16.44
C GLN A 971 -16.66 -4.27 17.31
N ASN A 972 -17.00 -3.74 18.49
CA ASN A 972 -17.90 -4.39 19.46
C ASN A 972 -19.36 -4.60 18.98
N ASN A 973 -19.77 -3.98 17.87
CA ASN A 973 -21.16 -3.96 17.42
C ASN A 973 -21.45 -4.87 16.19
N PHE A 974 -20.45 -5.59 15.67
CA PHE A 974 -20.58 -6.45 14.49
C PHE A 974 -19.91 -7.80 14.73
N SER A 975 -20.60 -8.88 14.40
CA SER A 975 -20.01 -10.23 14.32
C SER A 975 -19.91 -10.63 12.86
N SER A 976 -18.69 -10.85 12.38
CA SER A 976 -18.47 -11.33 11.01
C SER A 976 -18.30 -12.84 11.08
N LEU A 977 -19.07 -13.56 10.26
CA LEU A 977 -19.05 -15.02 10.19
C LEU A 977 -18.69 -15.43 8.76
N GLU A 978 -18.00 -16.54 8.60
CA GLU A 978 -17.52 -16.99 7.30
C GLU A 978 -17.72 -18.51 7.15
N ALA A 979 -18.09 -18.94 5.95
CA ALA A 979 -18.16 -20.35 5.61
C ALA A 979 -17.80 -20.60 4.13
N ARG A 980 -17.60 -21.87 3.81
CA ARG A 980 -17.43 -22.38 2.45
C ARG A 980 -18.42 -23.52 2.21
N TRP A 981 -18.91 -23.70 0.99
CA TRP A 981 -19.66 -24.90 0.64
C TRP A 981 -18.73 -26.11 0.56
N ALA A 982 -19.29 -27.30 0.80
CA ALA A 982 -18.54 -28.55 0.72
C ALA A 982 -17.91 -28.78 -0.68
N THR A 983 -18.57 -28.41 -1.80
CA THR A 983 -18.01 -28.64 -3.15
C THR A 983 -17.10 -27.54 -3.70
N GLU A 984 -16.39 -26.84 -2.81
CA GLU A 984 -15.40 -25.82 -3.13
C GLU A 984 -15.93 -24.47 -3.66
N THR A 985 -17.25 -24.27 -3.76
CA THR A 985 -17.81 -22.94 -4.03
C THR A 985 -17.73 -22.04 -2.78
N GLU A 986 -17.21 -20.82 -2.95
CA GLU A 986 -17.08 -19.85 -1.86
C GLU A 986 -18.45 -19.24 -1.51
N ALA A 987 -18.80 -19.18 -0.22
CA ALA A 987 -20.00 -18.48 0.25
C ALA A 987 -19.76 -17.68 1.51
N THR A 988 -19.55 -16.38 1.34
CA THR A 988 -19.38 -15.44 2.45
C THR A 988 -20.74 -15.11 3.10
N ILE A 989 -20.90 -15.35 4.40
CA ILE A 989 -22.17 -15.12 5.13
C ILE A 989 -21.99 -14.04 6.22
N CYS A 990 -22.33 -12.79 5.93
CA CYS A 990 -22.29 -11.71 6.92
C CYS A 990 -23.54 -11.70 7.82
N ILE A 991 -23.40 -11.74 9.15
CA ILE A 991 -24.54 -11.61 10.09
C ILE A 991 -24.30 -10.42 11.04
N GLY A 992 -24.84 -9.26 10.72
CA GLY A 992 -24.75 -8.07 11.58
C GLY A 992 -25.68 -8.16 12.81
N SER A 993 -25.15 -7.83 13.99
CA SER A 993 -25.97 -7.51 15.17
C SER A 993 -26.62 -6.12 15.04
N PRO A 994 -27.80 -5.89 15.63
CA PRO A 994 -28.63 -4.73 15.35
C PRO A 994 -27.97 -3.43 15.82
N LYS A 995 -27.99 -2.40 14.96
CA LYS A 995 -27.96 -1.01 15.43
C LYS A 995 -29.15 -0.84 16.38
N LEU A 996 -28.87 -0.67 17.66
CA LEU A 996 -29.83 -0.10 18.59
C LEU A 996 -30.02 1.36 18.16
N ASP A 997 -31.03 1.62 17.33
CA ASP A 997 -31.35 2.97 16.93
C ASP A 997 -31.78 3.76 18.17
N ARG A 998 -30.92 4.66 18.65
CA ARG A 998 -31.20 5.51 19.83
C ARG A 998 -32.42 6.41 19.64
N ARG A 999 -33.00 6.48 18.44
CA ARG A 999 -34.22 7.26 18.13
C ARG A 999 -35.53 6.64 18.62
N LEU A 1000 -35.55 5.39 19.10
CA LEU A 1000 -36.76 4.74 19.63
C LEU A 1000 -36.88 4.74 21.17
N LYS A 1001 -36.05 5.52 21.88
CA LYS A 1001 -36.18 5.70 23.33
C LYS A 1001 -37.30 6.64 23.78
N ASN A 1002 -37.98 7.33 22.86
CA ASN A 1002 -39.03 8.32 23.19
C ASN A 1002 -40.44 7.90 22.76
N ILE A 1003 -40.69 6.62 22.48
CA ILE A 1003 -42.05 6.11 22.30
C ILE A 1003 -42.16 4.82 23.10
N ALA A 1004 -42.31 4.98 24.42
CA ALA A 1004 -42.93 4.00 25.29
C ALA A 1004 -44.43 4.25 25.31
#